data_AF-A0A168NJA9-F1
#
_entry.id   AF-A0A168NJA9-F1
#
_cell.length_a   1.000
_cell.length_b   1.000
_cell.length_c   1.000
_cell.angle_alpha   90.00
_cell.angle_beta   90.00
_cell.angle_gamma   90.00
#
_symmetry.space_group_name_H-M   'P 1'
#
loop_
_entity.id
_entity.type
_entity.pdbx_description
1 polymer ?
#
loop_
_entity_poly.entity_id
_entity_poly.type
_entity_poly.pdbx_seq_one_letter_code
_entity_poly.pdbx_strand_id
1 'polypeptide(L)'
;MRFQSGFAARAERVAMETRAIERPAGVQQVLAPAGWSDVRIEAWLDWVEAEGFATPRSGDWLNVDAWAERLAATGVTEGVFDRAEAAAFVEELSGAFRLGLAAPAASGPAATGVVDLNDPGAAARLKGHAGRRAAARLGAQAADALAEALAGVADAVDRCEGPRGDCGDPSRNPALGRAAALARRCGASDADILRAIDGERPAMALEPIVEGAPLVALADRTQIAAGAPETLLAAEAALDGGLIVAFDPRDAEAATAQTARALIDLGAVLGLDGDMATNLADLTRLLTVALDLQYARPGPIALGLDGLLDALAASDDRTSQARTFAELVEATAAMSSAELASLRGPCPDWEDPEKPRRHSAIGLFVDDAEARLRLGLGRVAAINVFQTADGEIGRRLHPALAVAISAAGGDVQAAERWTFGRRTLVEAPGIDHTALRALGFTDIELAAIETALGWAEDFDTVFAAPVLDPGFIRDVLGVDDGDGLLLTLLGVSEEAETAATRWVFGHGDLSDWPEAPASVAALLADPAAAAADLRRAVEPFSDMPDLAIEPMDWRTTSTQAARLLSQGALDGRRALRLARAAPPAGPLLSLPSLDAARPELGRSEPVREAPRPAPTERVVKRVVERERARRKLPDRRKGYIQKAAVGGHKVYIHTGEYEDGELGEIFIDMHKEGAAFRSLMNNFAIAISIGLQYGVPLDEFVDAFVFTRFEPAGRVTGNDSIKSATSILDYIFRELGVSYLDRHELANAETEAQNPDDLGDGKPDAHTAVPAARFISKGFARGSAPDNLVVLPFGKKGEPEARAATNSEAVACPACGDFSLQQRGAAWVCDTCGAAPALKGGDQG
;
A
#
# COMPACT_ATOMS: atom_id res chain seq x y z
N MET A 1 -29.56 -49.69 -0.88
CA MET A 1 -30.26 -48.43 -1.33
C MET A 1 -29.92 -48.22 -2.80
N ARG A 2 -30.87 -47.87 -3.67
CA ARG A 2 -30.58 -47.75 -5.11
C ARG A 2 -30.23 -46.31 -5.50
N PHE A 3 -29.04 -46.12 -6.07
CA PHE A 3 -28.57 -44.85 -6.65
C PHE A 3 -28.60 -44.99 -8.18
N GLN A 4 -29.53 -44.31 -8.85
CA GLN A 4 -29.70 -44.33 -10.31
C GLN A 4 -29.93 -42.91 -10.85
N SER A 5 -29.26 -41.94 -10.26
CA SER A 5 -29.39 -40.51 -10.56
C SER A 5 -28.83 -40.10 -11.92
N GLY A 6 -27.89 -40.89 -12.47
CA GLY A 6 -27.28 -40.65 -13.77
C GLY A 6 -26.30 -39.48 -13.76
N PHE A 7 -25.74 -39.11 -12.61
CA PHE A 7 -24.66 -38.12 -12.52
C PHE A 7 -23.38 -38.65 -13.14
N ALA A 8 -23.05 -39.93 -12.93
CA ALA A 8 -21.89 -40.58 -13.55
C ALA A 8 -21.92 -40.45 -15.09
N ALA A 9 -23.04 -40.83 -15.71
CA ALA A 9 -23.23 -40.76 -17.16
C ALA A 9 -23.26 -39.32 -17.73
N ARG A 10 -23.57 -38.33 -16.89
CA ARG A 10 -23.46 -36.90 -17.26
C ARG A 10 -22.01 -36.42 -17.13
N ALA A 11 -21.30 -36.83 -16.07
CA ALA A 11 -19.91 -36.48 -15.83
C ALA A 11 -18.97 -36.99 -16.93
N GLU A 12 -19.25 -38.15 -17.55
CA GLU A 12 -18.50 -38.66 -18.71
C GLU A 12 -18.52 -37.72 -19.93
N ARG A 13 -19.51 -36.83 -20.02
CA ARG A 13 -19.66 -35.87 -21.12
C ARG A 13 -18.94 -34.55 -20.86
N VAL A 14 -18.41 -34.35 -19.65
CA VAL A 14 -17.66 -33.14 -19.29
C VAL A 14 -16.32 -33.13 -20.02
N ALA A 15 -16.00 -32.03 -20.69
CA ALA A 15 -14.70 -31.85 -21.31
C ALA A 15 -13.63 -31.72 -20.23
N MET A 16 -12.61 -32.58 -20.30
CA MET A 16 -11.49 -32.62 -19.36
C MET A 16 -10.22 -32.11 -20.04
N GLU A 17 -9.37 -31.41 -19.29
CA GLU A 17 -8.08 -30.93 -19.75
C GLU A 17 -6.99 -31.10 -18.68
N THR A 18 -5.74 -31.20 -19.12
CA THR A 18 -4.60 -31.26 -18.21
C THR A 18 -4.19 -29.84 -17.81
N ARG A 19 -4.17 -29.56 -16.51
CA ARG A 19 -3.82 -28.27 -15.92
C ARG A 19 -2.54 -28.38 -15.12
N ALA A 20 -1.70 -27.36 -15.20
CA ALA A 20 -0.49 -27.22 -14.40
C ALA A 20 -0.77 -26.22 -13.27
N ILE A 21 -0.82 -26.70 -12.04
CA ILE A 21 -1.19 -25.95 -10.85
C ILE A 21 0.08 -25.67 -10.04
N GLU A 22 0.35 -24.39 -9.75
CA GLU A 22 1.51 -24.00 -8.93
C GLU A 22 1.20 -24.21 -7.45
N ARG A 23 1.91 -25.15 -6.82
CA ARG A 23 1.77 -25.47 -5.38
C ARG A 23 3.05 -25.02 -4.65
N PRO A 24 3.01 -24.83 -3.32
CA PRO A 24 4.21 -24.48 -2.54
C PRO A 24 5.40 -25.45 -2.73
N ALA A 25 5.12 -26.73 -3.02
CA ALA A 25 6.11 -27.77 -3.23
C ALA A 25 6.54 -27.96 -4.70
N GLY A 26 5.95 -27.22 -5.65
CA GLY A 26 6.24 -27.29 -7.08
C GLY A 26 4.99 -27.28 -7.96
N VAL A 27 5.16 -27.52 -9.26
CA VAL A 27 4.05 -27.56 -10.22
C VAL A 27 3.44 -28.96 -10.28
N GLN A 28 2.14 -29.08 -10.06
CA GLN A 28 1.40 -30.33 -10.15
C GLN A 28 0.54 -30.36 -11.42
N GLN A 29 0.69 -31.42 -12.23
CA GLN A 29 -0.16 -31.61 -13.41
C GLN A 29 -1.34 -32.53 -13.08
N VAL A 30 -2.56 -32.06 -13.28
CA VAL A 30 -3.80 -32.79 -12.97
C VAL A 30 -4.79 -32.71 -14.12
N LEU A 31 -5.68 -33.70 -14.21
CA LEU A 31 -6.82 -33.66 -15.12
C LEU A 31 -8.00 -33.01 -14.39
N ALA A 32 -8.63 -32.00 -14.99
CA ALA A 32 -9.80 -31.31 -14.43
C ALA A 32 -10.79 -30.90 -15.53
N PRO A 33 -12.07 -30.63 -15.20
CA PRO A 33 -13.02 -30.04 -16.13
C PRO A 33 -12.50 -28.71 -16.70
N ALA A 34 -12.63 -28.52 -18.02
CA ALA A 34 -12.06 -27.36 -18.72
C ALA A 34 -12.67 -26.00 -18.30
N GLY A 35 -13.80 -26.00 -17.60
CA GLY A 35 -14.42 -24.77 -17.07
C GLY A 35 -14.02 -24.44 -15.63
N TRP A 36 -13.18 -25.24 -14.98
CA TRP A 36 -12.77 -25.00 -13.60
C TRP A 36 -11.59 -24.03 -13.53
N SER A 37 -11.65 -23.09 -12.59
CA SER A 37 -10.52 -22.21 -12.29
C SER A 37 -9.41 -22.96 -11.54
N ASP A 38 -8.19 -22.45 -11.61
CA ASP A 38 -7.05 -23.03 -10.90
C ASP A 38 -7.28 -23.02 -9.38
N VAL A 39 -7.86 -21.94 -8.83
CA VAL A 39 -8.24 -21.85 -7.41
C VAL A 39 -9.21 -22.96 -7.00
N ARG A 40 -10.18 -23.30 -7.87
CA ARG A 40 -11.12 -24.40 -7.60
C ARG A 40 -10.41 -25.74 -7.56
N ILE A 41 -9.46 -25.95 -8.48
CA ILE A 41 -8.65 -27.17 -8.55
C ILE A 41 -7.74 -27.28 -7.31
N GLU A 42 -7.06 -26.19 -6.96
CA GLU A 42 -6.22 -26.09 -5.75
C GLU A 42 -7.01 -26.41 -4.49
N ALA A 43 -8.20 -25.82 -4.31
CA ALA A 43 -9.04 -26.08 -3.14
C ALA A 43 -9.44 -27.55 -3.00
N TRP A 44 -9.60 -28.28 -4.11
CA TRP A 44 -9.81 -29.74 -4.10
C TRP A 44 -8.54 -30.51 -3.73
N LEU A 45 -7.39 -30.12 -4.28
CA LEU A 45 -6.10 -30.75 -3.95
C LEU A 45 -5.75 -30.56 -2.47
N ASP A 46 -5.94 -29.35 -1.94
CA ASP A 46 -5.76 -29.05 -0.51
C ASP A 46 -6.63 -29.92 0.38
N TRP A 47 -7.87 -30.16 -0.04
CA TRP A 47 -8.77 -31.04 0.71
C TRP A 47 -8.35 -32.50 0.67
N VAL A 48 -7.94 -32.99 -0.50
CA VAL A 48 -7.45 -34.37 -0.67
C VAL A 48 -6.23 -34.60 0.22
N GLU A 49 -5.30 -33.65 0.25
CA GLU A 49 -4.14 -33.67 1.14
C GLU A 49 -4.54 -33.59 2.62
N ALA A 50 -5.45 -32.69 2.99
CA ALA A 50 -5.92 -32.52 4.37
C ALA A 50 -6.65 -33.75 4.92
N GLU A 51 -7.37 -34.49 4.07
CA GLU A 51 -8.02 -35.75 4.41
C GLU A 51 -7.05 -36.95 4.46
N GLY A 52 -5.77 -36.73 4.12
CA GLY A 52 -4.72 -37.74 4.14
C GLY A 52 -4.76 -38.71 2.95
N PHE A 53 -5.43 -38.34 1.86
CA PHE A 53 -5.40 -39.12 0.63
C PHE A 53 -4.10 -38.90 -0.13
N ALA A 54 -3.71 -39.87 -0.97
CA ALA A 54 -2.54 -39.73 -1.81
C ALA A 54 -2.75 -38.59 -2.82
N THR A 55 -1.72 -37.81 -3.08
CA THR A 55 -1.74 -36.82 -4.16
C THR A 55 -1.95 -37.53 -5.50
N PRO A 56 -2.77 -36.96 -6.41
CA PRO A 56 -3.00 -37.56 -7.73
C PRO A 56 -1.71 -37.63 -8.51
N ARG A 57 -1.53 -38.70 -9.30
CA ARG A 57 -0.38 -38.80 -10.21
C ARG A 57 -0.50 -37.76 -11.30
N SER A 58 0.63 -37.43 -11.93
CA SER A 58 0.67 -36.46 -13.01
C SER A 58 -0.30 -36.86 -14.14
N GLY A 59 -1.25 -35.98 -14.43
CA GLY A 59 -2.27 -36.19 -15.46
C GLY A 59 -3.49 -37.00 -15.03
N ASP A 60 -3.57 -37.44 -13.77
CA ASP A 60 -4.76 -38.12 -13.23
C ASP A 60 -5.81 -37.11 -12.73
N TRP A 61 -7.05 -37.59 -12.59
CA TRP A 61 -8.10 -36.88 -11.87
C TRP A 61 -7.67 -36.61 -10.41
N LEU A 62 -8.26 -35.59 -9.79
CA LEU A 62 -7.93 -35.02 -8.48
C LEU A 62 -7.94 -36.00 -7.28
N ASN A 63 -8.19 -37.29 -7.50
CA ASN A 63 -8.25 -38.34 -6.49
C ASN A 63 -9.35 -38.14 -5.41
N VAL A 64 -10.38 -37.36 -5.74
CA VAL A 64 -11.57 -37.17 -4.89
C VAL A 64 -12.35 -38.48 -4.72
N ASP A 65 -12.26 -39.37 -5.71
CA ASP A 65 -12.93 -40.67 -5.75
C ASP A 65 -12.50 -41.57 -4.56
N ALA A 66 -11.27 -41.38 -4.03
CA ALA A 66 -10.78 -42.11 -2.85
C ALA A 66 -11.65 -41.91 -1.61
N TRP A 67 -12.30 -40.75 -1.46
CA TRP A 67 -13.26 -40.51 -0.40
C TRP A 67 -14.53 -41.34 -0.58
N ALA A 68 -15.08 -41.35 -1.79
CA ALA A 68 -16.26 -42.14 -2.12
C ALA A 68 -15.99 -43.65 -1.93
N GLU A 69 -14.81 -44.13 -2.36
CA GLU A 69 -14.37 -45.51 -2.16
C GLU A 69 -14.25 -45.88 -0.67
N ARG A 70 -13.66 -44.99 0.15
CA ARG A 70 -13.56 -45.16 1.61
C ARG A 70 -14.95 -45.31 2.23
N LEU A 71 -15.89 -44.44 1.88
CA LEU A 71 -17.27 -44.49 2.38
C LEU A 71 -17.99 -45.75 1.91
N ALA A 72 -17.83 -46.14 0.65
CA ALA A 72 -18.43 -47.35 0.09
C ALA A 72 -17.93 -48.61 0.81
N ALA A 73 -16.63 -48.69 1.12
CA ALA A 73 -16.05 -49.78 1.89
C ALA A 73 -16.63 -49.86 3.31
N THR A 74 -16.82 -48.71 3.97
CA THR A 74 -17.54 -48.64 5.25
C THR A 74 -18.98 -49.13 5.09
N GLY A 75 -19.69 -48.67 4.07
CA GLY A 75 -21.07 -49.08 3.79
C GLY A 75 -21.23 -50.58 3.53
N VAL A 76 -20.29 -51.22 2.84
CA VAL A 76 -20.26 -52.69 2.67
C VAL A 76 -20.02 -53.41 3.99
N THR A 77 -19.10 -52.90 4.82
CA THR A 77 -18.76 -53.48 6.13
C THR A 77 -19.93 -53.40 7.10
N GLU A 78 -20.66 -52.29 7.06
CA GLU A 78 -21.80 -51.97 7.92
C GLU A 78 -23.14 -52.51 7.38
N GLY A 79 -23.13 -53.17 6.21
CA GLY A 79 -24.32 -53.79 5.61
C GLY A 79 -25.30 -52.81 4.96
N VAL A 80 -24.88 -51.58 4.66
CA VAL A 80 -25.68 -50.58 3.94
C VAL A 80 -25.75 -50.89 2.44
N PHE A 81 -24.67 -51.44 1.89
CA PHE A 81 -24.53 -51.75 0.46
C PHE A 81 -24.14 -53.20 0.24
N ASP A 82 -24.59 -53.78 -0.87
CA ASP A 82 -23.83 -54.85 -1.52
C ASP A 82 -22.69 -54.28 -2.39
N ARG A 83 -21.86 -55.15 -2.97
CA ARG A 83 -20.70 -54.70 -3.78
C ARG A 83 -21.11 -53.93 -5.05
N ALA A 84 -22.26 -54.23 -5.64
CA ALA A 84 -22.73 -53.55 -6.84
C ALA A 84 -23.32 -52.18 -6.50
N GLU A 85 -24.09 -52.09 -5.42
CA GLU A 85 -24.60 -50.82 -4.87
C GLU A 85 -23.44 -49.92 -4.44
N ALA A 86 -22.40 -50.48 -3.80
CA ALA A 86 -21.20 -49.74 -3.42
C ALA A 86 -20.46 -49.15 -4.64
N ALA A 87 -20.33 -49.92 -5.73
CA ALA A 87 -19.74 -49.40 -6.97
C ALA A 87 -20.59 -48.28 -7.60
N ALA A 88 -21.91 -48.46 -7.66
CA ALA A 88 -22.82 -47.43 -8.15
C ALA A 88 -22.79 -46.15 -7.29
N PHE A 89 -22.68 -46.28 -5.97
CA PHE A 89 -22.53 -45.16 -5.05
C PHE A 89 -21.24 -44.36 -5.33
N VAL A 90 -20.11 -45.04 -5.55
CA VAL A 90 -18.84 -44.39 -5.89
C VAL A 90 -18.98 -43.61 -7.20
N GLU A 91 -19.47 -44.26 -8.27
CA GLU A 91 -19.64 -43.63 -9.58
C GLU A 91 -20.55 -42.40 -9.54
N GLU A 92 -21.70 -42.49 -8.86
CA GLU A 92 -22.65 -41.38 -8.77
C GLU A 92 -22.11 -40.22 -7.92
N LEU A 93 -21.43 -40.50 -6.81
CA LEU A 93 -20.87 -39.47 -5.92
C LEU A 93 -19.69 -38.76 -6.58
N SER A 94 -18.79 -39.52 -7.19
CA SER A 94 -17.70 -38.99 -8.02
C SER A 94 -18.23 -38.19 -9.21
N GLY A 95 -19.30 -38.66 -9.85
CA GLY A 95 -19.99 -37.95 -10.92
C GLY A 95 -20.53 -36.60 -10.46
N ALA A 96 -21.18 -36.55 -9.30
CA ALA A 96 -21.70 -35.32 -8.71
C ALA A 96 -20.57 -34.28 -8.43
N PHE A 97 -19.40 -34.74 -7.96
CA PHE A 97 -18.24 -33.87 -7.73
C PHE A 97 -17.62 -33.36 -9.03
N ARG A 98 -17.46 -34.21 -10.05
CA ARG A 98 -16.97 -33.80 -11.37
C ARG A 98 -17.88 -32.80 -12.05
N LEU A 99 -19.19 -32.93 -11.87
CA LEU A 99 -20.19 -31.96 -12.34
C LEU A 99 -20.23 -30.68 -11.50
N GLY A 100 -19.57 -30.65 -10.35
CA GLY A 100 -19.56 -29.49 -9.46
C GLY A 100 -20.88 -29.26 -8.72
N LEU A 101 -21.68 -30.30 -8.50
CA LEU A 101 -22.99 -30.18 -7.85
C LEU A 101 -22.90 -30.08 -6.33
N ALA A 102 -21.85 -30.68 -5.76
CA ALA A 102 -21.65 -30.73 -4.33
C ALA A 102 -20.16 -30.80 -3.98
N ALA A 103 -19.83 -30.39 -2.76
CA ALA A 103 -18.50 -30.52 -2.20
C ALA A 103 -18.58 -30.89 -0.72
N PRO A 104 -17.72 -31.81 -0.23
CA PRO A 104 -17.56 -32.03 1.19
C PRO A 104 -17.01 -30.75 1.83
N ALA A 105 -17.54 -30.42 3.01
CA ALA A 105 -17.04 -29.33 3.83
C ALA A 105 -16.20 -29.91 4.97
N ALA A 106 -15.29 -29.11 5.51
CA ALA A 106 -14.58 -29.49 6.71
C ALA A 106 -15.61 -29.79 7.81
N SER A 107 -15.33 -30.81 8.62
CA SER A 107 -16.11 -31.02 9.84
C SER A 107 -15.86 -29.81 10.72
N GLY A 108 -16.83 -28.89 10.74
CA GLY A 108 -16.63 -27.54 11.25
C GLY A 108 -16.12 -27.58 12.69
N PRO A 109 -15.37 -26.54 13.14
CA PRO A 109 -14.94 -26.47 14.52
C PRO A 109 -16.17 -26.49 15.41
N ALA A 110 -16.35 -27.59 16.14
CA ALA A 110 -17.34 -27.67 17.21
C ALA A 110 -17.07 -26.49 18.13
N ALA A 111 -18.08 -25.62 18.32
CA ALA A 111 -17.93 -24.48 19.19
C ALA A 111 -17.43 -24.94 20.58
N THR A 112 -16.59 -24.13 21.23
CA THR A 112 -15.84 -24.52 22.45
C THR A 112 -16.70 -24.83 23.67
N GLY A 113 -18.02 -24.67 23.57
CA GLY A 113 -19.03 -24.98 24.57
C GLY A 113 -20.12 -23.92 24.62
N VAL A 114 -21.10 -24.15 25.50
CA VAL A 114 -22.20 -23.22 25.78
C VAL A 114 -21.94 -22.44 27.07
N VAL A 115 -22.31 -21.17 27.07
CA VAL A 115 -22.38 -20.28 28.24
C VAL A 115 -23.79 -19.72 28.33
N ASP A 116 -24.52 -19.99 29.41
CA ASP A 116 -25.76 -19.28 29.69
C ASP A 116 -25.41 -17.86 30.17
N LEU A 117 -25.95 -16.83 29.51
CA LEU A 117 -25.69 -15.44 29.89
C LEU A 117 -26.27 -15.08 31.26
N ASN A 118 -27.23 -15.84 31.78
CA ASN A 118 -27.77 -15.66 33.13
C ASN A 118 -26.83 -16.21 34.22
N ASP A 119 -25.79 -16.98 33.86
CA ASP A 119 -24.85 -17.52 34.83
C ASP A 119 -23.98 -16.41 35.43
N PRO A 120 -23.75 -16.38 36.76
CA PRO A 120 -22.88 -15.40 37.40
C PRO A 120 -21.45 -15.36 36.85
N GLY A 121 -20.97 -16.47 36.27
CA GLY A 121 -19.64 -16.58 35.67
C GLY A 121 -19.56 -16.22 34.18
N ALA A 122 -20.69 -15.94 33.51
CA ALA A 122 -20.75 -15.71 32.07
C ALA A 122 -19.84 -14.56 31.64
N ALA A 123 -19.91 -13.43 32.34
CA ALA A 123 -19.10 -12.24 32.05
C ALA A 123 -17.59 -12.51 32.03
N ALA A 124 -17.08 -13.27 33.00
CA ALA A 124 -15.67 -13.63 33.05
C ALA A 124 -15.28 -14.57 31.91
N ARG A 125 -16.14 -15.54 31.57
CA ARG A 125 -15.92 -16.49 30.47
C ARG A 125 -15.91 -15.80 29.11
N LEU A 126 -16.88 -14.92 28.83
CA LEU A 126 -16.95 -14.17 27.58
C LEU A 126 -15.72 -13.24 27.41
N LYS A 127 -15.37 -12.48 28.45
CA LYS A 127 -14.18 -11.61 28.42
C LYS A 127 -12.89 -12.41 28.23
N GLY A 128 -12.74 -13.55 28.92
CA GLY A 128 -11.60 -14.43 28.75
C GLY A 128 -11.51 -15.07 27.37
N HIS A 129 -12.65 -15.37 26.73
CA HIS A 129 -12.71 -15.86 25.35
C HIS A 129 -12.32 -14.76 24.35
N ALA A 130 -12.95 -13.59 24.44
CA ALA A 130 -12.65 -12.44 23.58
C ALA A 130 -11.17 -12.01 23.70
N GLY A 131 -10.65 -11.96 24.93
CA GLY A 131 -9.24 -11.63 25.19
C GLY A 131 -8.26 -12.64 24.59
N ARG A 132 -8.54 -13.95 24.68
CA ARG A 132 -7.70 -14.99 24.06
C ARG A 132 -7.69 -14.87 22.53
N ARG A 133 -8.84 -14.62 21.91
CA ARG A 133 -8.93 -14.42 20.46
C ARG A 133 -8.19 -13.15 20.01
N ALA A 134 -8.39 -12.04 20.71
CA ALA A 134 -7.67 -10.80 20.43
C ALA A 134 -6.16 -10.97 20.58
N ALA A 135 -5.70 -11.67 21.62
CA ALA A 135 -4.29 -11.98 21.82
C ALA A 135 -3.71 -12.87 20.71
N ALA A 136 -4.45 -13.89 20.25
CA ALA A 136 -4.04 -14.73 19.12
C ALA A 136 -3.92 -13.92 17.82
N ARG A 137 -4.93 -13.08 17.51
CA ARG A 137 -4.94 -12.21 16.34
C ARG A 137 -3.78 -11.22 16.33
N LEU A 138 -3.65 -10.43 17.41
CA LEU A 138 -2.58 -9.44 17.55
C LEU A 138 -1.21 -10.11 17.61
N GLY A 139 -1.12 -11.29 18.22
CA GLY A 139 0.09 -12.08 18.30
C GLY A 139 0.63 -12.49 16.93
N ALA A 140 -0.21 -13.03 16.04
CA ALA A 140 0.28 -13.39 14.71
C ALA A 140 0.55 -12.17 13.82
N GLN A 141 -0.27 -11.11 13.91
CA GLN A 141 0.04 -9.86 13.20
C GLN A 141 1.41 -9.29 13.61
N ALA A 142 1.73 -9.33 14.91
CA ALA A 142 3.05 -8.92 15.40
C ALA A 142 4.16 -9.87 14.92
N ALA A 143 3.87 -11.17 14.83
CA ALA A 143 4.82 -12.16 14.39
C ALA A 143 5.11 -12.07 12.88
N ASP A 144 4.09 -11.84 12.05
CA ASP A 144 4.22 -11.58 10.61
C ASP A 144 5.06 -10.33 10.37
N ALA A 145 4.74 -9.23 11.07
CA ALA A 145 5.50 -7.98 10.97
C ALA A 145 6.97 -8.13 11.43
N LEU A 146 7.23 -8.98 12.43
CA LEU A 146 8.58 -9.30 12.87
C LEU A 146 9.33 -10.14 11.83
N ALA A 147 8.68 -11.16 11.27
CA ALA A 147 9.26 -12.01 10.23
C ALA A 147 9.61 -11.19 8.98
N GLU A 148 8.70 -10.31 8.53
CA GLU A 148 8.93 -9.39 7.41
C GLU A 148 10.09 -8.43 7.70
N ALA A 149 10.15 -7.85 8.91
CA ALA A 149 11.23 -6.95 9.28
C ALA A 149 12.61 -7.64 9.32
N LEU A 150 12.68 -8.88 9.81
CA LEU A 150 13.92 -9.68 9.81
C LEU A 150 14.30 -10.12 8.39
N ALA A 151 13.34 -10.48 7.54
CA ALA A 151 13.60 -10.73 6.13
C ALA A 151 14.16 -9.47 5.43
N GLY A 152 13.63 -8.29 5.76
CA GLY A 152 14.14 -7.01 5.28
C GLY A 152 15.59 -6.73 5.71
N VAL A 153 16.01 -7.18 6.89
CA VAL A 153 17.42 -7.11 7.33
C VAL A 153 18.31 -7.98 6.45
N ALA A 154 17.93 -9.24 6.22
CA ALA A 154 18.69 -10.15 5.35
C ALA A 154 18.78 -9.62 3.92
N ASP A 155 17.65 -9.16 3.37
CA ASP A 155 17.57 -8.59 2.03
C ASP A 155 18.42 -7.31 1.87
N ALA A 156 18.54 -6.49 2.91
CA ALA A 156 19.38 -5.29 2.89
C ALA A 156 20.89 -5.61 2.81
N VAL A 157 21.30 -6.78 3.31
CA VAL A 157 22.67 -7.30 3.15
C VAL A 157 22.84 -7.95 1.79
N ASP A 158 21.88 -8.79 1.37
CA ASP A 158 21.93 -9.54 0.10
C ASP A 158 21.96 -8.61 -1.13
N ARG A 159 21.25 -7.48 -1.08
CA ARG A 159 21.19 -6.49 -2.18
C ARG A 159 22.31 -5.44 -2.14
N CYS A 160 23.19 -5.48 -1.14
CA CYS A 160 24.27 -4.51 -1.00
C CYS A 160 25.43 -4.85 -1.94
N GLU A 161 25.80 -3.90 -2.80
CA GLU A 161 26.97 -4.01 -3.67
C GLU A 161 28.21 -3.45 -2.95
N GLY A 162 28.97 -4.34 -2.29
CA GLY A 162 30.18 -3.96 -1.57
C GLY A 162 30.90 -5.13 -0.89
N PRO A 163 32.03 -4.88 -0.20
CA PRO A 163 32.65 -5.89 0.65
C PRO A 163 31.68 -6.39 1.72
N ARG A 164 31.59 -7.71 1.93
CA ARG A 164 30.63 -8.31 2.89
C ARG A 164 30.68 -7.69 4.29
N GLY A 165 31.86 -7.28 4.75
CA GLY A 165 32.02 -6.62 6.05
C GLY A 165 31.36 -5.23 6.13
N ASP A 166 31.33 -4.48 5.03
CA ASP A 166 30.68 -3.17 4.98
C ASP A 166 29.17 -3.32 4.78
N CYS A 167 28.74 -4.33 4.02
CA CYS A 167 27.33 -4.62 3.80
C CYS A 167 26.61 -5.14 5.05
N GLY A 168 27.33 -5.86 5.93
CA GLY A 168 26.83 -6.35 7.22
C GLY A 168 27.00 -5.37 8.39
N ASP A 169 27.55 -4.18 8.17
CA ASP A 169 27.73 -3.15 9.21
C ASP A 169 26.61 -2.09 9.10
N PRO A 170 25.68 -2.00 10.08
CA PRO A 170 24.59 -1.03 10.07
C PRO A 170 25.05 0.44 10.04
N SER A 171 26.29 0.73 10.43
CA SER A 171 26.85 2.09 10.37
C SER A 171 27.33 2.49 8.96
N ARG A 172 27.64 1.50 8.12
CA ARG A 172 28.15 1.69 6.75
C ARG A 172 27.11 1.39 5.68
N ASN A 173 26.08 0.61 6.02
CA ASN A 173 24.93 0.33 5.18
C ASN A 173 23.67 0.99 5.78
N PRO A 174 23.27 2.19 5.31
CA PRO A 174 22.07 2.89 5.81
C PRO A 174 20.76 2.12 5.60
N ALA A 175 20.68 1.28 4.55
CA ALA A 175 19.52 0.42 4.33
C ALA A 175 19.41 -0.65 5.42
N LEU A 176 20.52 -1.31 5.74
CA LEU A 176 20.60 -2.23 6.88
C LEU A 176 20.31 -1.51 8.20
N GLY A 177 20.84 -0.30 8.43
CA GLY A 177 20.56 0.49 9.62
C GLY A 177 19.07 0.77 9.82
N ARG A 178 18.35 1.13 8.75
CA ARG A 178 16.89 1.33 8.78
C ARG A 178 16.13 0.02 9.01
N ALA A 179 16.52 -1.06 8.31
CA ALA A 179 15.90 -2.37 8.45
C ALA A 179 16.09 -2.93 9.87
N ALA A 180 17.29 -2.84 10.44
CA ALA A 180 17.59 -3.25 11.80
C ALA A 180 16.82 -2.41 12.84
N ALA A 181 16.68 -1.10 12.62
CA ALA A 181 15.87 -0.25 13.49
C ALA A 181 14.38 -0.64 13.43
N LEU A 182 13.86 -0.99 12.25
CA LEU A 182 12.49 -1.49 12.09
C LEU A 182 12.31 -2.84 12.79
N ALA A 183 13.20 -3.81 12.57
CA ALA A 183 13.17 -5.11 13.23
C ALA A 183 13.17 -4.96 14.76
N ARG A 184 14.00 -4.05 15.29
CA ARG A 184 14.03 -3.75 16.73
C ARG A 184 12.71 -3.15 17.23
N ARG A 185 12.06 -2.27 16.46
CA ARG A 185 10.72 -1.75 16.79
C ARG A 185 9.65 -2.83 16.76
N CYS A 186 9.79 -3.84 15.89
CA CYS A 186 8.92 -5.01 15.84
C CYS A 186 9.23 -6.06 16.94
N GLY A 187 10.23 -5.83 17.79
CA GLY A 187 10.55 -6.69 18.93
C GLY A 187 11.70 -7.68 18.72
N ALA A 188 12.44 -7.59 17.61
CA ALA A 188 13.64 -8.40 17.39
C ALA A 188 14.71 -8.10 18.45
N SER A 189 15.34 -9.14 18.99
CA SER A 189 16.55 -8.98 19.79
C SER A 189 17.75 -8.68 18.88
N ASP A 190 18.81 -8.09 19.44
CA ASP A 190 20.04 -7.85 18.68
C ASP A 190 20.65 -9.17 18.16
N ALA A 191 20.42 -10.29 18.84
CA ALA A 191 20.84 -11.61 18.37
C ALA A 191 20.05 -12.08 17.14
N ASP A 192 18.76 -11.78 17.05
CA ASP A 192 17.94 -12.08 15.88
C ASP A 192 18.38 -11.25 14.67
N ILE A 193 18.68 -9.96 14.91
CA ILE A 193 19.17 -9.05 13.87
C ILE A 193 20.54 -9.52 13.36
N LEU A 194 21.47 -9.91 14.24
CA LEU A 194 22.78 -10.44 13.84
C LEU A 194 22.64 -11.74 13.03
N ARG A 195 21.76 -12.65 13.43
CA ARG A 195 21.48 -13.87 12.67
C ARG A 195 20.89 -13.56 11.29
N ALA A 196 19.98 -12.59 11.19
CA ALA A 196 19.45 -12.13 9.92
C ALA A 196 20.52 -11.46 9.03
N ILE A 197 21.45 -10.71 9.61
CA ILE A 197 22.63 -10.15 8.90
C ILE A 197 23.51 -11.28 8.33
N ASP A 198 23.66 -12.37 9.08
CA ASP A 198 24.40 -13.57 8.64
C ASP A 198 23.63 -14.42 7.61
N GLY A 199 22.43 -13.99 7.20
CA GLY A 199 21.60 -14.62 6.18
C GLY A 199 20.65 -15.70 6.73
N GLU A 200 20.53 -15.86 8.05
CA GLU A 200 19.47 -16.68 8.63
C GLU A 200 18.13 -15.99 8.41
N ARG A 201 17.27 -16.61 7.59
CA ARG A 201 15.87 -16.22 7.46
C ARG A 201 15.09 -17.11 8.43
N PRO A 202 14.76 -16.65 9.65
CA PRO A 202 13.99 -17.47 10.55
C PRO A 202 12.68 -17.80 9.85
N ALA A 203 12.51 -19.07 9.48
CA ALA A 203 11.22 -19.62 9.11
C ALA A 203 10.40 -19.64 10.40
N MET A 204 9.82 -18.48 10.75
CA MET A 204 8.71 -18.43 11.66
C MET A 204 7.58 -19.12 10.91
N ALA A 205 7.52 -20.46 11.02
CA ALA A 205 6.33 -21.21 10.68
C ALA A 205 5.26 -20.75 11.68
N LEU A 206 4.69 -19.59 11.42
CA LEU A 206 3.47 -19.17 12.05
C LEU A 206 2.46 -20.12 11.46
N GLU A 207 2.10 -21.14 12.25
CA GLU A 207 0.86 -21.84 11.99
C GLU A 207 -0.18 -20.74 11.80
N PRO A 208 -0.84 -20.68 10.63
CA PRO A 208 -1.83 -19.64 10.38
C PRO A 208 -2.79 -19.63 11.55
N ILE A 209 -3.15 -18.44 12.05
CA ILE A 209 -4.10 -18.33 13.16
C ILE A 209 -5.33 -19.14 12.76
N VAL A 210 -5.47 -20.33 13.32
CA VAL A 210 -6.76 -21.01 13.30
C VAL A 210 -7.63 -20.09 14.13
N GLU A 211 -8.52 -19.35 13.49
CA GLU A 211 -9.55 -18.61 14.20
C GLU A 211 -10.20 -19.61 15.13
N GLY A 212 -9.89 -19.52 16.43
CA GLY A 212 -10.28 -20.55 17.38
C GLY A 212 -11.79 -20.80 17.30
N ALA A 213 -12.23 -22.02 17.59
CA ALA A 213 -13.65 -22.35 17.54
C ALA A 213 -14.49 -21.30 18.30
N PRO A 214 -15.64 -20.87 17.74
CA PRO A 214 -16.48 -19.88 18.39
C PRO A 214 -16.98 -20.39 19.75
N LEU A 215 -17.42 -19.48 20.61
CA LEU A 215 -18.14 -19.82 21.84
C LEU A 215 -19.63 -19.63 21.59
N VAL A 216 -20.49 -20.49 22.14
CA VAL A 216 -21.94 -20.30 22.09
C VAL A 216 -22.40 -19.63 23.38
N ALA A 217 -23.12 -18.53 23.25
CA ALA A 217 -23.86 -17.90 24.34
C ALA A 217 -25.35 -18.23 24.20
N LEU A 218 -25.91 -18.94 25.18
CA LEU A 218 -27.35 -19.08 25.33
C LEU A 218 -27.89 -17.81 26.01
N ALA A 219 -28.75 -17.09 25.31
CA ALA A 219 -29.25 -15.79 25.73
C ALA A 219 -30.78 -15.79 25.83
N ASP A 220 -31.31 -15.14 26.87
CA ASP A 220 -32.75 -14.90 26.94
C ASP A 220 -33.17 -13.88 25.88
N ARG A 221 -34.05 -14.28 24.97
CA ARG A 221 -34.51 -13.44 23.85
C ARG A 221 -35.10 -12.11 24.33
N THR A 222 -35.87 -12.13 25.42
CA THR A 222 -36.57 -10.94 25.91
C THR A 222 -35.60 -9.93 26.53
N GLN A 223 -34.58 -10.42 27.24
CA GLN A 223 -33.52 -9.58 27.81
C GLN A 223 -32.65 -8.94 26.73
N ILE A 224 -32.24 -9.72 25.71
CA ILE A 224 -31.46 -9.20 24.59
C ILE A 224 -32.27 -8.18 23.78
N ALA A 225 -33.54 -8.46 23.50
CA ALA A 225 -34.44 -7.54 22.83
C ALA A 225 -34.63 -6.23 23.63
N ALA A 226 -34.65 -6.31 24.96
CA ALA A 226 -34.73 -5.14 25.84
C ALA A 226 -33.41 -4.37 26.02
N GLY A 227 -32.29 -4.87 25.48
CA GLY A 227 -30.97 -4.25 25.61
C GLY A 227 -30.39 -4.35 27.02
N ALA A 228 -30.62 -5.47 27.72
CA ALA A 228 -30.07 -5.74 29.05
C ALA A 228 -28.52 -5.67 29.06
N PRO A 229 -27.86 -5.43 30.21
CA PRO A 229 -26.39 -5.32 30.29
C PRO A 229 -25.62 -6.49 29.66
N GLU A 230 -26.19 -7.69 29.72
CA GLU A 230 -25.69 -8.93 29.12
C GLU A 230 -25.58 -8.82 27.59
N THR A 231 -26.42 -8.00 26.96
CA THR A 231 -26.38 -7.71 25.51
C THR A 231 -25.09 -7.03 25.12
N LEU A 232 -24.64 -6.06 25.91
CA LEU A 232 -23.40 -5.33 25.63
C LEU A 232 -22.18 -6.25 25.80
N LEU A 233 -22.20 -7.10 26.83
CA LEU A 233 -21.16 -8.10 27.05
C LEU A 233 -21.08 -9.10 25.88
N ALA A 234 -22.22 -9.61 25.41
CA ALA A 234 -22.29 -10.48 24.24
C ALA A 234 -21.77 -9.75 22.98
N ALA A 235 -22.17 -8.50 22.78
CA ALA A 235 -21.74 -7.67 21.66
C ALA A 235 -20.21 -7.46 21.64
N GLU A 236 -19.59 -7.17 22.78
CA GLU A 236 -18.12 -7.03 22.90
C GLU A 236 -17.38 -8.30 22.47
N ALA A 237 -17.89 -9.48 22.84
CA ALA A 237 -17.30 -10.76 22.47
C ALA A 237 -17.63 -11.20 21.03
N ALA A 238 -18.69 -10.66 20.43
CA ALA A 238 -19.11 -10.96 19.06
C ALA A 238 -18.35 -10.17 17.99
N LEU A 239 -17.71 -9.04 18.32
CA LEU A 239 -17.13 -8.10 17.32
C LEU A 239 -16.24 -8.73 16.24
N ASP A 240 -15.53 -9.80 16.58
CA ASP A 240 -14.53 -10.45 15.71
C ASP A 240 -14.96 -11.90 15.33
N GLY A 241 -16.27 -12.17 15.21
CA GLY A 241 -16.79 -13.47 14.73
C GLY A 241 -16.67 -14.63 15.72
N GLY A 242 -16.25 -14.35 16.95
CA GLY A 242 -15.87 -15.34 17.96
C GLY A 242 -17.00 -15.86 18.83
N LEU A 243 -18.21 -15.30 18.72
CA LEU A 243 -19.37 -15.65 19.54
C LEU A 243 -20.58 -15.94 18.65
N ILE A 244 -21.25 -17.05 18.93
CA ILE A 244 -22.58 -17.38 18.42
C ILE A 244 -23.57 -17.09 19.55
N VAL A 245 -24.52 -16.20 19.33
CA VAL A 245 -25.61 -15.93 20.28
C VAL A 245 -26.81 -16.75 19.84
N ALA A 246 -27.18 -17.76 20.61
CA ALA A 246 -28.36 -18.59 20.39
C ALA A 246 -29.45 -18.25 21.42
N PHE A 247 -30.71 -18.30 20.99
CA PHE A 247 -31.85 -17.92 21.85
C PHE A 247 -32.64 -19.10 22.39
N ASP A 248 -32.29 -20.32 21.98
CA ASP A 248 -32.91 -21.57 22.40
C ASP A 248 -31.83 -22.61 22.77
N PRO A 249 -32.02 -23.42 23.82
CA PRO A 249 -31.07 -24.46 24.21
C PRO A 249 -30.75 -25.47 23.11
N ARG A 250 -31.75 -25.89 22.32
CA ARG A 250 -31.56 -26.85 21.22
C ARG A 250 -30.68 -26.27 20.12
N ASP A 251 -30.87 -24.99 19.81
CA ASP A 251 -30.04 -24.27 18.85
C ASP A 251 -28.60 -24.09 19.35
N ALA A 252 -28.45 -23.82 20.64
CA ALA A 252 -27.14 -23.72 21.28
C ALA A 252 -26.38 -25.06 21.25
N GLU A 253 -27.06 -26.16 21.56
CA GLU A 253 -26.49 -27.51 21.50
C GLU A 253 -26.12 -27.90 20.06
N ALA A 254 -27.02 -27.67 19.10
CA ALA A 254 -26.77 -27.92 17.68
C ALA A 254 -25.54 -27.16 17.17
N ALA A 255 -25.33 -25.92 17.60
CA ALA A 255 -24.16 -25.11 17.23
C ALA A 255 -22.82 -25.62 17.81
N THR A 256 -22.86 -26.44 18.86
CA THR A 256 -21.65 -27.08 19.43
C THR A 256 -21.37 -28.47 18.87
N ALA A 257 -22.33 -29.07 18.16
CA ALA A 257 -22.18 -30.43 17.70
C ALA A 257 -21.15 -30.55 16.56
N GLN A 258 -20.37 -31.64 16.59
CA GLN A 258 -19.55 -32.01 15.46
C GLN A 258 -20.46 -32.58 14.37
N THR A 259 -20.57 -31.85 13.26
CA THR A 259 -21.53 -32.13 12.19
C THR A 259 -20.80 -32.55 10.93
N ALA A 260 -21.21 -33.67 10.31
CA ALA A 260 -20.77 -34.03 8.97
C ALA A 260 -21.44 -33.09 7.96
N ARG A 261 -20.67 -32.48 7.05
CA ARG A 261 -21.14 -31.35 6.26
C ARG A 261 -20.81 -31.51 4.78
N ALA A 262 -21.76 -31.15 3.92
CA ALA A 262 -21.55 -30.96 2.50
C ALA A 262 -22.29 -29.71 2.02
N LEU A 263 -21.75 -29.05 0.99
CA LEU A 263 -22.45 -27.98 0.26
C LEU A 263 -23.06 -28.54 -1.02
N ILE A 264 -24.21 -28.00 -1.40
CA ILE A 264 -24.91 -28.22 -2.67
C ILE A 264 -24.94 -26.88 -3.41
N ASP A 265 -24.50 -26.87 -4.67
CA ASP A 265 -24.64 -25.72 -5.56
C ASP A 265 -25.97 -25.82 -6.33
N LEU A 266 -26.97 -25.06 -5.90
CA LEU A 266 -28.28 -25.05 -6.57
C LEU A 266 -28.24 -24.49 -7.98
N GLY A 267 -27.31 -23.58 -8.29
CA GLY A 267 -27.11 -23.05 -9.64
C GLY A 267 -26.62 -24.15 -10.59
N ALA A 268 -25.66 -24.97 -10.14
CA ALA A 268 -25.17 -26.11 -10.92
C ALA A 268 -26.24 -27.20 -11.10
N VAL A 269 -27.04 -27.50 -10.07
CA VAL A 269 -28.14 -28.48 -10.18
C VAL A 269 -29.22 -27.99 -11.15
N LEU A 270 -29.55 -26.69 -11.15
CA LEU A 270 -30.50 -26.09 -12.09
C LEU A 270 -29.98 -26.12 -13.54
N GLY A 271 -28.67 -26.06 -13.73
CA GLY A 271 -28.01 -26.18 -15.03
C GLY A 271 -28.02 -27.59 -15.63
N LEU A 272 -28.43 -28.62 -14.87
CA LEU A 272 -28.52 -29.98 -15.39
C LEU A 272 -29.77 -30.18 -16.25
N ASP A 273 -29.63 -30.99 -17.30
CA ASP A 273 -30.77 -31.52 -18.04
C ASP A 273 -31.67 -32.37 -17.12
N GLY A 274 -32.98 -32.17 -17.24
CA GLY A 274 -34.02 -32.96 -16.57
C GLY A 274 -34.87 -32.14 -15.60
N ASP A 275 -35.57 -32.84 -14.71
CA ASP A 275 -36.38 -32.23 -13.66
C ASP A 275 -35.50 -31.85 -12.46
N MET A 276 -35.51 -30.56 -12.11
CA MET A 276 -34.72 -29.99 -11.01
C MET A 276 -35.03 -30.67 -9.66
N ALA A 277 -36.30 -30.92 -9.37
CA ALA A 277 -36.69 -31.54 -8.10
C ALA A 277 -36.15 -32.97 -7.98
N THR A 278 -36.22 -33.74 -9.05
CA THR A 278 -35.66 -35.10 -9.10
C THR A 278 -34.14 -35.08 -8.91
N ASN A 279 -33.42 -34.22 -9.65
CA ASN A 279 -31.96 -34.10 -9.54
C ASN A 279 -31.54 -33.68 -8.12
N LEU A 280 -32.23 -32.72 -7.51
CA LEU A 280 -31.94 -32.25 -6.16
C LEU A 280 -32.24 -33.33 -5.10
N ALA A 281 -33.36 -34.04 -5.21
CA ALA A 281 -33.70 -35.13 -4.30
C ALA A 281 -32.68 -36.28 -4.38
N ASP A 282 -32.26 -36.64 -5.59
CA ASP A 282 -31.27 -37.68 -5.81
C ASP A 282 -29.90 -37.33 -5.23
N LEU A 283 -29.44 -36.10 -5.45
CA LEU A 283 -28.21 -35.60 -4.85
C LEU A 283 -28.31 -35.55 -3.32
N THR A 284 -29.45 -35.09 -2.78
CA THR A 284 -29.70 -35.03 -1.34
C THR A 284 -29.60 -36.40 -0.69
N ARG A 285 -30.20 -37.44 -1.31
CA ARG A 285 -30.13 -38.82 -0.84
C ARG A 285 -28.70 -39.33 -0.85
N LEU A 286 -27.97 -39.10 -1.94
CA LEU A 286 -26.58 -39.51 -2.10
C LEU A 286 -25.68 -38.92 -1.01
N LEU A 287 -25.81 -37.61 -0.77
CA LEU A 287 -25.04 -36.90 0.26
C LEU A 287 -25.45 -37.30 1.68
N THR A 288 -26.74 -37.51 1.95
CA THR A 288 -27.21 -37.98 3.26
C THR A 288 -26.54 -39.29 3.65
N VAL A 289 -26.45 -40.23 2.70
CA VAL A 289 -25.77 -41.52 2.92
C VAL A 289 -24.26 -41.33 3.05
N ALA A 290 -23.65 -40.48 2.24
CA ALA A 290 -22.21 -40.20 2.32
C ALA A 290 -21.82 -39.63 3.70
N LEU A 291 -22.61 -38.68 4.22
CA LEU A 291 -22.37 -38.04 5.52
C LEU A 291 -22.60 -38.99 6.71
N ASP A 292 -23.60 -39.89 6.65
CA ASP A 292 -23.79 -40.93 7.68
C ASP A 292 -22.62 -41.92 7.72
N LEU A 293 -22.07 -42.28 6.56
CA LEU A 293 -20.97 -43.24 6.45
C LEU A 293 -19.61 -42.64 6.86
N GLN A 294 -19.51 -41.32 6.98
CA GLN A 294 -18.29 -40.64 7.43
C GLN A 294 -17.97 -40.95 8.89
N TYR A 295 -19.00 -41.20 9.71
CA TYR A 295 -18.86 -41.46 11.14
C TYR A 295 -19.53 -42.78 11.55
N ALA A 296 -18.91 -43.49 12.50
CA ALA A 296 -19.47 -44.76 12.99
C ALA A 296 -20.73 -44.58 13.84
N ARG A 297 -20.82 -43.47 14.58
CA ARG A 297 -21.94 -43.16 15.47
C ARG A 297 -22.95 -42.26 14.76
N PRO A 298 -24.26 -42.44 15.04
CA PRO A 298 -25.26 -41.48 14.60
C PRO A 298 -24.96 -40.10 15.18
N GLY A 299 -25.17 -39.06 14.38
CA GLY A 299 -24.91 -37.67 14.75
C GLY A 299 -25.64 -36.71 13.82
N PRO A 300 -25.47 -35.39 14.00
CA PRO A 300 -26.07 -34.41 13.12
C PRO A 300 -25.34 -34.35 11.78
N ILE A 301 -26.08 -34.03 10.73
CA ILE A 301 -25.55 -33.76 9.39
C ILE A 301 -26.02 -32.38 8.91
N ALA A 302 -25.27 -31.76 8.01
CA ALA A 302 -25.72 -30.56 7.32
C ALA A 302 -25.49 -30.64 5.81
N LEU A 303 -26.56 -30.36 5.07
CA LEU A 303 -26.62 -30.28 3.62
C LEU A 303 -26.84 -28.82 3.24
N GLY A 304 -25.75 -28.07 3.18
CA GLY A 304 -25.80 -26.63 2.96
C GLY A 304 -26.29 -26.26 1.57
N LEU A 305 -27.38 -25.49 1.50
CA LEU A 305 -27.89 -24.96 0.24
C LEU A 305 -27.18 -23.66 -0.10
N ASP A 306 -26.29 -23.70 -1.10
CA ASP A 306 -25.58 -22.54 -1.64
C ASP A 306 -25.99 -22.25 -3.09
N GLY A 307 -25.59 -21.10 -3.60
CA GLY A 307 -26.02 -20.64 -4.94
C GLY A 307 -27.52 -20.37 -5.03
N LEU A 308 -28.22 -20.15 -3.90
CA LEU A 308 -29.65 -19.83 -3.87
C LEU A 308 -29.96 -18.58 -4.71
N LEU A 309 -29.16 -17.53 -4.54
CA LEU A 309 -29.35 -16.32 -5.33
C LEU A 309 -28.97 -16.55 -6.79
N ASP A 310 -27.88 -17.27 -7.06
CA ASP A 310 -27.49 -17.63 -8.43
C ASP A 310 -28.60 -18.34 -9.20
N ALA A 311 -29.27 -19.29 -8.56
CA ALA A 311 -30.39 -20.04 -9.14
C ALA A 311 -31.66 -19.19 -9.30
N LEU A 312 -31.89 -18.22 -8.41
CA LEU A 312 -33.17 -17.52 -8.29
C LEU A 312 -33.13 -16.04 -8.67
N ALA A 313 -31.99 -15.49 -9.09
CA ALA A 313 -31.83 -14.05 -9.31
C ALA A 313 -32.84 -13.49 -10.32
N ALA A 314 -33.21 -14.25 -11.34
CA ALA A 314 -34.20 -13.83 -12.35
C ALA A 314 -35.66 -14.11 -11.98
N SER A 315 -35.93 -14.84 -10.89
CA SER A 315 -37.27 -15.23 -10.48
C SER A 315 -37.98 -14.11 -9.73
N ASP A 316 -39.25 -13.86 -10.01
CA ASP A 316 -40.05 -12.90 -9.25
C ASP A 316 -40.50 -13.44 -7.87
N ASP A 317 -40.48 -14.77 -7.69
CA ASP A 317 -40.93 -15.46 -6.46
C ASP A 317 -39.79 -16.23 -5.78
N ARG A 318 -38.63 -15.56 -5.62
CA ARG A 318 -37.39 -16.16 -5.09
C ARG A 318 -37.60 -16.81 -3.73
N THR A 319 -38.31 -16.13 -2.83
CA THR A 319 -38.53 -16.60 -1.46
C THR A 319 -39.34 -17.90 -1.42
N SER A 320 -40.43 -18.00 -2.19
CA SER A 320 -41.24 -19.22 -2.24
C SER A 320 -40.49 -20.40 -2.86
N GLN A 321 -39.72 -20.14 -3.93
CA GLN A 321 -38.90 -21.17 -4.57
C GLN A 321 -37.77 -21.67 -3.66
N ALA A 322 -37.09 -20.77 -2.95
CA ALA A 322 -36.09 -21.14 -1.94
C ALA A 322 -36.68 -22.05 -0.85
N ARG A 323 -37.89 -21.72 -0.35
CA ARG A 323 -38.62 -22.55 0.62
C ARG A 323 -38.97 -23.93 0.06
N THR A 324 -39.39 -23.98 -1.21
CA THR A 324 -39.71 -25.25 -1.88
C THR A 324 -38.48 -26.15 -2.01
N PHE A 325 -37.31 -25.59 -2.35
CA PHE A 325 -36.06 -26.36 -2.39
C PHE A 325 -35.65 -26.84 -1.00
N ALA A 326 -35.78 -26.00 0.03
CA ALA A 326 -35.49 -26.38 1.41
C ALA A 326 -36.40 -27.51 1.91
N GLU A 327 -37.70 -27.42 1.65
CA GLU A 327 -38.68 -28.45 2.00
C GLU A 327 -38.36 -29.79 1.32
N LEU A 328 -38.01 -29.75 0.03
CA LEU A 328 -37.62 -30.95 -0.72
C LEU A 328 -36.36 -31.60 -0.14
N VAL A 329 -35.34 -30.80 0.20
CA VAL A 329 -34.08 -31.29 0.74
C VAL A 329 -34.27 -31.87 2.14
N GLU A 330 -34.98 -31.17 3.03
CA GLU A 330 -35.30 -31.71 4.37
C GLU A 330 -36.09 -33.02 4.26
N ALA A 331 -37.18 -33.04 3.49
CA ALA A 331 -38.03 -34.21 3.37
C ALA A 331 -37.27 -35.42 2.82
N THR A 332 -36.41 -35.19 1.81
CA THR A 332 -35.61 -36.26 1.21
C THR A 332 -34.51 -36.75 2.14
N ALA A 333 -33.83 -35.84 2.85
CA ALA A 333 -32.80 -36.20 3.83
C ALA A 333 -33.41 -36.93 5.03
N ALA A 334 -34.59 -36.50 5.52
CA ALA A 334 -35.33 -37.15 6.59
C ALA A 334 -35.76 -38.57 6.21
N MET A 335 -36.28 -38.77 5.00
CA MET A 335 -36.65 -40.08 4.48
C MET A 335 -35.42 -41.00 4.38
N SER A 336 -34.31 -40.49 3.83
CA SER A 336 -33.05 -41.23 3.73
C SER A 336 -32.48 -41.58 5.11
N SER A 337 -32.59 -40.67 6.08
CA SER A 337 -32.20 -40.86 7.48
C SER A 337 -33.04 -41.96 8.15
N ALA A 338 -34.34 -42.04 7.87
CA ALA A 338 -35.20 -43.12 8.39
C ALA A 338 -34.85 -44.48 7.77
N GLU A 339 -34.55 -44.53 6.48
CA GLU A 339 -34.06 -45.76 5.84
C GLU A 339 -32.72 -46.21 6.45
N LEU A 340 -31.77 -45.30 6.66
CA LEU A 340 -30.50 -45.61 7.34
C LEU A 340 -30.71 -46.08 8.78
N ALA A 341 -31.69 -45.54 9.51
CA ALA A 341 -32.04 -45.98 10.86
C ALA A 341 -32.48 -47.45 10.88
N SER A 342 -33.19 -47.89 9.83
CA SER A 342 -33.62 -49.29 9.70
C SER A 342 -32.45 -50.26 9.43
N LEU A 343 -31.37 -49.77 8.82
CA LEU A 343 -30.19 -50.57 8.45
C LEU A 343 -29.12 -50.55 9.54
N ARG A 344 -28.82 -49.38 10.12
CA ARG A 344 -27.70 -49.14 11.04
C ARG A 344 -28.13 -48.83 12.48
N GLY A 345 -29.45 -48.79 12.74
CA GLY A 345 -30.03 -48.42 14.02
C GLY A 345 -30.31 -46.90 14.14
N PRO A 346 -31.37 -46.50 14.87
CA PRO A 346 -31.73 -45.10 15.07
C PRO A 346 -30.76 -44.37 16.02
N CYS A 347 -30.77 -43.05 15.95
CA CYS A 347 -30.06 -42.19 16.89
C CYS A 347 -30.73 -42.24 18.28
N PRO A 348 -29.99 -42.50 19.37
CA PRO A 348 -30.53 -42.45 20.73
C PRO A 348 -31.03 -41.06 21.13
N ASP A 349 -30.39 -40.02 20.60
CA ASP A 349 -30.66 -38.62 20.95
C ASP A 349 -31.82 -38.01 20.12
N TRP A 350 -32.47 -38.80 19.26
CA TRP A 350 -33.61 -38.33 18.47
C TRP A 350 -34.90 -38.35 19.29
N GLU A 351 -35.63 -37.23 19.27
CA GLU A 351 -36.76 -36.96 20.17
C GLU A 351 -38.04 -37.75 19.84
N ASP A 352 -38.25 -38.15 18.58
CA ASP A 352 -39.48 -38.82 18.12
C ASP A 352 -39.26 -40.34 17.90
N PRO A 353 -39.65 -41.20 18.86
CA PRO A 353 -39.51 -42.64 18.73
C PRO A 353 -40.48 -43.28 17.72
N GLU A 354 -41.56 -42.60 17.31
CA GLU A 354 -42.51 -43.11 16.30
C GLU A 354 -41.98 -42.93 14.87
N LYS A 355 -41.08 -41.96 14.67
CA LYS A 355 -40.39 -41.69 13.40
C LYS A 355 -38.88 -41.79 13.58
N PRO A 356 -38.33 -43.01 13.71
CA PRO A 356 -36.91 -43.20 13.99
C PRO A 356 -36.05 -42.60 12.87
N ARG A 357 -35.11 -41.72 13.24
CA ARG A 357 -34.10 -41.15 12.34
C ARG A 357 -32.71 -41.65 12.73
N ARG A 358 -31.82 -41.75 11.74
CA ARG A 358 -30.40 -42.05 11.95
C ARG A 358 -29.64 -40.84 12.47
N HIS A 359 -30.07 -39.64 12.09
CA HIS A 359 -29.45 -38.38 12.45
C HIS A 359 -30.27 -37.64 13.51
N SER A 360 -29.60 -37.02 14.48
CA SER A 360 -30.23 -36.23 15.54
C SER A 360 -30.71 -34.85 15.07
N ALA A 361 -30.06 -34.28 14.06
CA ALA A 361 -30.45 -33.04 13.40
C ALA A 361 -30.01 -33.05 11.92
N ILE A 362 -30.82 -32.46 11.06
CA ILE A 362 -30.51 -32.20 9.65
C ILE A 362 -30.47 -30.68 9.43
N GLY A 363 -29.27 -30.13 9.28
CA GLY A 363 -29.06 -28.72 8.96
C GLY A 363 -29.09 -28.44 7.45
N LEU A 364 -29.56 -27.26 7.06
CA LEU A 364 -29.55 -26.79 5.66
C LEU A 364 -28.51 -25.69 5.39
N PHE A 365 -27.65 -25.40 6.38
CA PHE A 365 -26.64 -24.36 6.30
C PHE A 365 -25.25 -24.90 6.58
N VAL A 366 -24.32 -24.51 5.72
CA VAL A 366 -22.89 -24.78 5.85
C VAL A 366 -22.18 -23.48 5.46
N ASP A 367 -21.40 -22.93 6.39
CA ASP A 367 -20.52 -21.79 6.12
C ASP A 367 -19.09 -22.31 6.10
N ASP A 368 -18.58 -22.55 4.89
CA ASP A 368 -17.24 -23.08 4.62
C ASP A 368 -16.72 -22.44 3.34
N ALA A 369 -15.75 -21.52 3.47
CA ALA A 369 -15.19 -20.80 2.33
C ALA A 369 -14.46 -21.76 1.37
N GLU A 370 -13.74 -22.74 1.90
CA GLU A 370 -12.99 -23.72 1.12
C GLU A 370 -13.91 -24.62 0.30
N ALA A 371 -15.01 -25.08 0.88
CA ALA A 371 -16.00 -25.88 0.16
C ALA A 371 -16.72 -25.07 -0.92
N ARG A 372 -16.95 -23.76 -0.72
CA ARG A 372 -17.44 -22.87 -1.79
C ARG A 372 -16.43 -22.73 -2.92
N LEU A 373 -15.14 -22.56 -2.60
CA LEU A 373 -14.07 -22.50 -3.61
C LEU A 373 -14.02 -23.78 -4.45
N ARG A 374 -14.19 -24.96 -3.84
CA ARG A 374 -14.31 -26.25 -4.56
C ARG A 374 -15.50 -26.33 -5.51
N LEU A 375 -16.56 -25.57 -5.23
CA LEU A 375 -17.72 -25.43 -6.11
C LEU A 375 -17.53 -24.31 -7.15
N GLY A 376 -16.49 -23.50 -7.04
CA GLY A 376 -16.29 -22.29 -7.85
C GLY A 376 -17.25 -21.17 -7.47
N LEU A 377 -17.83 -21.23 -6.27
CA LEU A 377 -18.75 -20.22 -5.74
C LEU A 377 -17.96 -19.17 -4.95
N GLY A 378 -18.34 -17.91 -5.15
CA GLY A 378 -17.86 -16.77 -4.36
C GLY A 378 -18.94 -16.25 -3.43
N ARG A 379 -18.60 -15.31 -2.55
CA ARG A 379 -19.62 -14.52 -1.86
C ARG A 379 -20.39 -13.69 -2.90
N VAL A 380 -21.70 -13.63 -2.75
CA VAL A 380 -22.55 -12.80 -3.59
C VAL A 380 -22.15 -11.34 -3.42
N ALA A 381 -21.80 -10.70 -4.53
CA ALA A 381 -21.49 -9.27 -4.64
C ALA A 381 -21.85 -8.78 -6.06
N ALA A 382 -21.84 -7.46 -6.27
CA ALA A 382 -22.03 -6.90 -7.62
C ALA A 382 -20.93 -7.35 -8.59
N ILE A 383 -19.71 -7.47 -8.08
CA ILE A 383 -18.52 -7.85 -8.87
C ILE A 383 -18.15 -9.30 -8.57
N ASN A 384 -17.99 -10.07 -9.64
CA ASN A 384 -17.47 -11.43 -9.60
C ASN A 384 -16.06 -11.46 -10.21
N VAL A 385 -15.13 -12.12 -9.50
CA VAL A 385 -13.77 -12.39 -10.02
C VAL A 385 -13.80 -13.75 -10.71
N PHE A 386 -13.22 -13.83 -11.90
CA PHE A 386 -13.18 -15.05 -12.69
C PHE A 386 -11.82 -15.22 -13.36
N GLN A 387 -11.52 -16.45 -13.78
CA GLN A 387 -10.32 -16.77 -14.53
C GLN A 387 -10.67 -16.98 -16.01
N THR A 388 -9.88 -16.42 -16.92
CA THR A 388 -9.99 -16.67 -18.36
C THR A 388 -9.36 -18.03 -18.73
N ALA A 389 -9.62 -18.50 -19.95
CA ALA A 389 -9.02 -19.74 -20.45
C ALA A 389 -7.49 -19.69 -20.49
N ASP A 390 -6.92 -18.50 -20.66
CA ASP A 390 -5.46 -18.26 -20.68
C ASP A 390 -4.86 -18.10 -19.27
N GLY A 391 -5.66 -18.26 -18.22
CA GLY A 391 -5.23 -18.21 -16.83
C GLY A 391 -5.26 -16.81 -16.19
N GLU A 392 -5.62 -15.77 -16.95
CA GLU A 392 -5.69 -14.40 -16.43
C GLU A 392 -6.90 -14.19 -15.51
N ILE A 393 -6.73 -13.37 -14.47
CA ILE A 393 -7.79 -13.04 -13.51
C ILE A 393 -8.49 -11.76 -13.99
N GLY A 394 -9.79 -11.87 -14.26
CA GLY A 394 -10.65 -10.77 -14.66
C GLY A 394 -11.74 -10.46 -13.62
N ARG A 395 -12.34 -9.27 -13.75
CA ARG A 395 -13.53 -8.85 -13.00
C ARG A 395 -14.70 -8.70 -13.99
N ARG A 396 -15.88 -9.16 -13.59
CA ARG A 396 -17.11 -9.02 -14.38
C ARG A 396 -18.30 -8.73 -13.47
N LEU A 397 -19.39 -8.24 -14.05
CA LEU A 397 -20.65 -8.19 -13.33
C LEU A 397 -21.06 -9.60 -12.95
N HIS A 398 -21.55 -9.78 -11.73
CA HIS A 398 -21.95 -11.09 -11.24
C HIS A 398 -22.99 -11.73 -12.19
N PRO A 399 -22.76 -12.95 -12.70
CA PRO A 399 -23.61 -13.54 -13.74
C PRO A 399 -25.10 -13.58 -13.38
N ALA A 400 -25.42 -13.93 -12.14
CA ALA A 400 -26.78 -13.96 -11.64
C ALA A 400 -27.49 -12.59 -11.73
N LEU A 401 -26.76 -11.50 -11.43
CA LEU A 401 -27.29 -10.14 -11.51
C LEU A 401 -27.45 -9.70 -12.97
N ALA A 402 -26.52 -10.07 -13.84
CA ALA A 402 -26.64 -9.81 -15.27
C ALA A 402 -27.88 -10.48 -15.88
N VAL A 403 -28.15 -11.74 -15.51
CA VAL A 403 -29.37 -12.46 -15.92
C VAL A 403 -30.62 -11.78 -15.35
N ALA A 404 -30.60 -11.36 -14.08
CA ALA A 404 -31.71 -10.65 -13.46
C ALA A 404 -32.02 -9.30 -14.14
N ILE A 405 -31.00 -8.52 -14.47
CA ILE A 405 -31.13 -7.25 -15.21
C ILE A 405 -31.74 -7.51 -16.58
N SER A 406 -31.21 -8.49 -17.32
CA SER A 406 -31.71 -8.82 -18.65
C SER A 406 -33.16 -9.33 -18.61
N ALA A 407 -33.52 -10.15 -17.63
CA ALA A 407 -34.88 -10.66 -17.46
C ALA A 407 -35.86 -9.54 -17.10
N ALA A 408 -35.41 -8.53 -16.36
CA ALA A 408 -36.18 -7.34 -16.02
C ALA A 408 -36.21 -6.28 -17.14
N GLY A 409 -35.57 -6.53 -18.29
CA GLY A 409 -35.54 -5.60 -19.43
C GLY A 409 -34.56 -4.43 -19.30
N GLY A 410 -33.57 -4.51 -18.39
CA GLY A 410 -32.51 -3.51 -18.24
C GLY A 410 -31.31 -3.72 -19.17
N ASP A 411 -30.45 -2.71 -19.28
CA ASP A 411 -29.18 -2.78 -20.03
C ASP A 411 -28.03 -3.26 -19.14
N VAL A 412 -27.54 -4.48 -19.40
CA VAL A 412 -26.39 -5.07 -18.68
C VAL A 412 -25.12 -4.26 -18.93
N GLN A 413 -24.92 -3.71 -20.13
CA GLN A 413 -23.73 -2.92 -20.43
C GLN A 413 -23.75 -1.58 -19.69
N ALA A 414 -24.93 -0.99 -19.45
CA ALA A 414 -25.05 0.19 -18.61
C ALA A 414 -24.68 -0.12 -17.15
N ALA A 415 -25.10 -1.27 -16.63
CA ALA A 415 -24.69 -1.74 -15.30
C ALA A 415 -23.16 -1.97 -15.21
N GLU A 416 -22.55 -2.55 -16.24
CA GLU A 416 -21.09 -2.73 -16.31
C GLU A 416 -20.35 -1.39 -16.36
N ARG A 417 -20.79 -0.44 -17.20
CA ARG A 417 -20.22 0.92 -17.25
C ARG A 417 -20.34 1.66 -15.92
N TRP A 418 -21.43 1.46 -15.19
CA TRP A 418 -21.62 2.03 -13.86
C TRP A 418 -20.66 1.42 -12.84
N THR A 419 -20.52 0.09 -12.86
CA THR A 419 -19.76 -0.67 -11.86
C THR A 419 -18.25 -0.52 -12.06
N PHE A 420 -17.76 -0.65 -13.30
CA PHE A 420 -16.34 -0.68 -13.64
C PHE A 420 -15.80 0.63 -14.25
N GLY A 421 -16.71 1.58 -14.51
CA GLY A 421 -16.39 2.83 -15.18
C GLY A 421 -16.16 2.65 -16.68
N ARG A 422 -15.75 3.74 -17.34
CA ARG A 422 -15.52 3.78 -18.79
C ARG A 422 -14.05 3.68 -19.18
N ARG A 423 -13.14 3.75 -18.20
CA ARG A 423 -11.68 3.76 -18.40
C ARG A 423 -11.22 4.82 -19.42
N THR A 424 -11.87 5.98 -19.42
CA THR A 424 -11.54 7.13 -20.28
C THR A 424 -11.99 8.43 -19.62
N LEU A 425 -11.24 9.51 -19.85
CA LEU A 425 -11.62 10.87 -19.41
C LEU A 425 -12.51 11.59 -20.42
N VAL A 426 -12.83 10.96 -21.55
CA VAL A 426 -13.78 11.53 -22.50
C VAL A 426 -15.12 11.73 -21.80
N GLU A 427 -15.61 12.98 -21.83
CA GLU A 427 -16.83 13.43 -21.15
C GLU A 427 -16.83 13.26 -19.62
N ALA A 428 -15.66 13.04 -19.00
CA ALA A 428 -15.56 12.94 -17.55
C ALA A 428 -15.94 14.26 -16.87
N PRO A 429 -16.84 14.26 -15.87
CA PRO A 429 -17.23 15.48 -15.18
C PRO A 429 -16.03 16.16 -14.51
N GLY A 430 -15.74 17.42 -14.86
CA GLY A 430 -14.73 18.26 -14.21
C GLY A 430 -13.27 18.00 -14.63
N ILE A 431 -12.93 16.82 -15.14
CA ILE A 431 -11.56 16.44 -15.56
C ILE A 431 -11.56 15.85 -16.98
N ASP A 432 -12.37 16.40 -17.89
CA ASP A 432 -12.35 15.96 -19.29
C ASP A 432 -11.11 16.47 -20.04
N HIS A 433 -10.91 16.01 -21.27
CA HIS A 433 -9.80 16.48 -22.11
C HIS A 433 -9.82 17.98 -22.33
N THR A 434 -11.00 18.61 -22.35
CA THR A 434 -11.14 20.06 -22.52
C THR A 434 -10.61 20.81 -21.30
N ALA A 435 -10.99 20.36 -20.10
CA ALA A 435 -10.52 20.91 -18.83
C ALA A 435 -9.01 20.74 -18.66
N LEU A 436 -8.47 19.56 -18.97
CA LEU A 436 -7.03 19.30 -18.89
C LEU A 436 -6.23 20.14 -19.91
N ARG A 437 -6.74 20.33 -21.13
CA ARG A 437 -6.09 21.25 -22.10
C ARG A 437 -6.05 22.69 -21.59
N ALA A 438 -7.09 23.13 -20.86
CA ALA A 438 -7.09 24.46 -20.25
C ALA A 438 -6.03 24.60 -19.13
N LEU A 439 -5.63 23.49 -18.52
CA LEU A 439 -4.55 23.41 -17.52
C LEU A 439 -3.15 23.23 -18.12
N GLY A 440 -3.03 23.13 -19.46
CA GLY A 440 -1.75 23.05 -20.15
C GLY A 440 -1.33 21.64 -20.60
N PHE A 441 -2.18 20.63 -20.45
CA PHE A 441 -1.93 19.29 -20.99
C PHE A 441 -1.99 19.29 -22.52
N THR A 442 -1.01 18.67 -23.18
CA THR A 442 -1.01 18.51 -24.63
C THR A 442 -1.59 17.15 -25.04
N ASP A 443 -1.79 16.94 -26.34
CA ASP A 443 -2.31 15.65 -26.84
C ASP A 443 -1.37 14.47 -26.54
N ILE A 444 -0.08 14.73 -26.29
CA ILE A 444 0.89 13.69 -25.90
C ILE A 444 0.60 13.19 -24.49
N GLU A 445 0.45 14.10 -23.52
CA GLU A 445 0.15 13.72 -22.13
C GLU A 445 -1.26 13.13 -22.00
N LEU A 446 -2.24 13.66 -22.74
CA LEU A 446 -3.59 13.08 -22.77
C LEU A 446 -3.58 11.64 -23.32
N ALA A 447 -2.80 11.35 -24.36
CA ALA A 447 -2.67 10.00 -24.88
C ALA A 447 -1.98 9.06 -23.87
N ALA A 448 -0.98 9.56 -23.13
CA ALA A 448 -0.32 8.80 -22.07
C ALA A 448 -1.29 8.49 -20.92
N ILE A 449 -2.09 9.49 -20.50
CA ILE A 449 -3.15 9.32 -19.49
C ILE A 449 -4.17 8.28 -19.95
N GLU A 450 -4.73 8.41 -21.16
CA GLU A 450 -5.72 7.45 -21.68
C GLU A 450 -5.16 6.02 -21.76
N THR A 451 -3.87 5.88 -22.08
CA THR A 451 -3.21 4.57 -22.04
C THR A 451 -3.06 4.06 -20.60
N ALA A 452 -2.74 4.92 -19.65
CA ALA A 452 -2.60 4.57 -18.23
C ALA A 452 -3.91 4.17 -17.57
N LEU A 453 -5.03 4.79 -17.95
CA LEU A 453 -6.37 4.45 -17.45
C LEU A 453 -6.76 2.99 -17.71
N GLY A 454 -6.15 2.34 -18.70
CA GLY A 454 -6.38 0.92 -18.99
C GLY A 454 -5.86 -0.05 -17.93
N TRP A 455 -4.89 0.36 -17.10
CA TRP A 455 -4.27 -0.50 -16.08
C TRP A 455 -4.19 0.12 -14.69
N ALA A 456 -4.26 1.44 -14.56
CA ALA A 456 -4.28 2.12 -13.26
C ALA A 456 -5.67 2.01 -12.61
N GLU A 457 -5.71 2.01 -11.27
CA GLU A 457 -6.94 1.91 -10.47
C GLU A 457 -7.27 3.21 -9.71
N ASP A 458 -6.38 4.21 -9.74
CA ASP A 458 -6.56 5.51 -9.10
C ASP A 458 -5.93 6.63 -9.93
N PHE A 459 -6.36 7.87 -9.67
CA PHE A 459 -5.80 9.04 -10.34
C PHE A 459 -4.39 9.39 -9.85
N ASP A 460 -4.03 9.02 -8.62
CA ASP A 460 -2.70 9.28 -8.06
C ASP A 460 -1.62 8.59 -8.91
N THR A 461 -1.88 7.39 -9.40
CA THR A 461 -0.99 6.65 -10.30
C THR A 461 -0.99 7.24 -11.71
N VAL A 462 -2.16 7.69 -12.20
CA VAL A 462 -2.34 8.22 -13.57
C VAL A 462 -1.69 9.59 -13.75
N PHE A 463 -1.82 10.44 -12.74
CA PHE A 463 -1.31 11.81 -12.71
C PHE A 463 0.05 11.90 -11.99
N ALA A 464 0.86 10.84 -12.09
CA ALA A 464 2.21 10.79 -11.54
C ALA A 464 3.24 10.29 -12.57
N ALA A 465 4.52 10.44 -12.22
CA ALA A 465 5.60 9.79 -12.96
C ALA A 465 5.54 8.26 -12.74
N PRO A 466 5.78 7.44 -13.77
CA PRO A 466 6.31 7.79 -15.10
C PRO A 466 5.23 8.03 -16.17
N VAL A 467 3.94 8.00 -15.83
CA VAL A 467 2.85 8.20 -16.82
C VAL A 467 2.96 9.60 -17.43
N LEU A 468 3.18 10.59 -16.57
CA LEU A 468 3.52 11.94 -16.96
C LEU A 468 5.03 12.16 -16.84
N ASP A 469 5.61 12.84 -17.83
CA ASP A 469 7.03 13.15 -17.80
C ASP A 469 7.36 14.10 -16.62
N PRO A 470 8.39 13.80 -15.79
CA PRO A 470 8.76 14.68 -14.68
C PRO A 470 9.18 16.09 -15.11
N GLY A 471 9.71 16.24 -16.34
CA GLY A 471 9.99 17.56 -16.93
C GLY A 471 8.70 18.31 -17.23
N PHE A 472 7.67 17.65 -17.76
CA PHE A 472 6.36 18.27 -17.94
C PHE A 472 5.74 18.75 -16.61
N ILE A 473 5.76 17.91 -15.56
CA ILE A 473 5.20 18.26 -14.26
C ILE A 473 5.90 19.50 -13.66
N ARG A 474 7.24 19.54 -13.70
CA ARG A 474 8.01 20.67 -13.14
C ARG A 474 8.05 21.90 -14.04
N ASP A 475 8.38 21.72 -15.31
CA ASP A 475 8.68 22.82 -16.23
C ASP A 475 7.42 23.44 -16.84
N VAL A 476 6.33 22.67 -17.01
CA VAL A 476 5.07 23.15 -17.61
C VAL A 476 4.01 23.41 -16.55
N LEU A 477 3.76 22.45 -15.66
CA LEU A 477 2.76 22.61 -14.61
C LEU A 477 3.27 23.38 -13.39
N GLY A 478 4.59 23.52 -13.23
CA GLY A 478 5.20 24.29 -12.14
C GLY A 478 5.08 23.64 -10.77
N VAL A 479 4.98 22.30 -10.72
CA VAL A 479 4.81 21.52 -9.49
C VAL A 479 6.12 20.78 -9.18
N ASP A 480 6.64 20.94 -7.96
CA ASP A 480 7.86 20.27 -7.52
C ASP A 480 7.57 18.88 -6.91
N ASP A 481 8.58 17.99 -6.93
CA ASP A 481 8.48 16.63 -6.41
C ASP A 481 8.20 16.65 -4.88
N GLY A 482 7.01 16.17 -4.48
CA GLY A 482 6.62 16.03 -3.06
C GLY A 482 5.61 17.06 -2.54
N ASP A 483 5.10 17.95 -3.40
CA ASP A 483 4.14 19.02 -3.01
C ASP A 483 2.70 18.53 -2.71
N GLY A 484 2.39 17.26 -2.99
CA GLY A 484 1.06 16.67 -2.77
C GLY A 484 0.48 16.00 -4.02
N LEU A 485 -0.83 15.74 -4.02
CA LEU A 485 -1.52 15.12 -5.16
C LEU A 485 -1.68 16.12 -6.32
N LEU A 486 -1.27 15.73 -7.53
CA LEU A 486 -1.15 16.63 -8.68
C LEU A 486 -2.48 17.33 -9.03
N LEU A 487 -3.60 16.61 -9.01
CA LEU A 487 -4.91 17.19 -9.30
C LEU A 487 -5.32 18.29 -8.31
N THR A 488 -5.02 18.08 -7.02
CA THR A 488 -5.25 19.08 -5.97
C THR A 488 -4.40 20.32 -6.19
N LEU A 489 -3.12 20.15 -6.58
CA LEU A 489 -2.20 21.25 -6.86
C LEU A 489 -2.61 22.06 -8.10
N LEU A 490 -3.23 21.40 -9.08
CA LEU A 490 -3.80 22.03 -10.27
C LEU A 490 -5.14 22.74 -9.99
N GLY A 491 -5.64 22.71 -8.76
CA GLY A 491 -6.87 23.39 -8.35
C GLY A 491 -8.16 22.66 -8.73
N VAL A 492 -8.08 21.36 -9.04
CA VAL A 492 -9.27 20.51 -9.21
C VAL A 492 -9.93 20.34 -7.85
N SER A 493 -11.25 20.55 -7.79
CA SER A 493 -11.99 20.35 -6.54
C SER A 493 -12.15 18.86 -6.22
N GLU A 494 -12.18 18.52 -4.93
CA GLU A 494 -12.41 17.15 -4.46
C GLU A 494 -13.73 16.56 -4.99
N GLU A 495 -14.75 17.40 -5.16
CA GLU A 495 -16.04 17.03 -5.76
C GLU A 495 -15.90 16.63 -7.25
N ALA A 496 -15.13 17.40 -8.02
CA ALA A 496 -14.87 17.13 -9.43
C ALA A 496 -14.03 15.87 -9.59
N GLU A 497 -13.01 15.70 -8.76
CA GLU A 497 -12.19 14.49 -8.71
C GLU A 497 -13.01 13.26 -8.37
N THR A 498 -13.84 13.32 -7.33
CA THR A 498 -14.73 12.21 -6.95
C THR A 498 -15.70 11.85 -8.09
N ALA A 499 -16.27 12.84 -8.76
CA ALA A 499 -17.18 12.61 -9.89
C ALA A 499 -16.46 11.99 -11.09
N ALA A 500 -15.25 12.46 -11.42
CA ALA A 500 -14.42 11.90 -12.47
C ALA A 500 -13.95 10.48 -12.14
N THR A 501 -13.54 10.21 -10.89
CA THR A 501 -13.13 8.89 -10.41
C THR A 501 -14.26 7.89 -10.63
N ARG A 502 -15.49 8.24 -10.25
CA ARG A 502 -16.69 7.42 -10.47
C ARG A 502 -17.00 7.21 -11.95
N TRP A 503 -16.75 8.20 -12.81
CA TRP A 503 -16.95 8.07 -14.26
C TRP A 503 -15.94 7.11 -14.90
N VAL A 504 -14.67 7.20 -14.49
CA VAL A 504 -13.54 6.49 -15.09
C VAL A 504 -13.40 5.07 -14.54
N PHE A 505 -13.37 4.92 -13.21
CA PHE A 505 -13.12 3.66 -12.51
C PHE A 505 -14.41 2.97 -12.00
N GLY A 506 -15.54 3.68 -12.06
CA GLY A 506 -16.84 3.15 -11.66
C GLY A 506 -17.16 3.35 -10.19
N HIS A 507 -18.33 2.86 -9.80
CA HIS A 507 -18.84 2.96 -8.43
C HIS A 507 -18.46 1.75 -7.56
N GLY A 508 -18.08 0.62 -8.17
CA GLY A 508 -17.78 -0.62 -7.45
C GLY A 508 -19.00 -1.40 -6.94
N ASP A 509 -20.20 -0.81 -6.98
CA ASP A 509 -21.48 -1.42 -6.62
C ASP A 509 -22.63 -0.89 -7.51
N LEU A 510 -23.86 -1.36 -7.26
CA LEU A 510 -25.07 -0.98 -7.99
C LEU A 510 -26.12 -0.28 -7.11
N SER A 511 -25.75 0.18 -5.91
CA SER A 511 -26.68 0.74 -4.91
C SER A 511 -27.46 1.96 -5.39
N ASP A 512 -26.78 2.88 -6.07
CA ASP A 512 -27.35 4.14 -6.53
C ASP A 512 -27.52 4.23 -8.05
N TRP A 513 -27.56 3.08 -8.75
CA TRP A 513 -27.63 3.06 -10.22
C TRP A 513 -29.01 3.54 -10.73
N PRO A 514 -29.10 4.72 -11.40
CA PRO A 514 -30.39 5.33 -11.74
C PRO A 514 -31.19 4.58 -12.82
N GLU A 515 -30.52 3.80 -13.67
CA GLU A 515 -31.15 3.03 -14.75
C GLU A 515 -31.52 1.60 -14.30
N ALA A 516 -31.38 1.29 -13.01
CA ALA A 516 -31.73 -0.01 -12.46
C ALA A 516 -33.22 -0.34 -12.67
N PRO A 517 -33.56 -1.51 -13.24
CA PRO A 517 -34.96 -1.90 -13.40
C PRO A 517 -35.66 -2.03 -12.04
N ALA A 518 -36.85 -1.44 -11.91
CA ALA A 518 -37.55 -1.33 -10.63
C ALA A 518 -37.83 -2.68 -9.93
N SER A 519 -38.02 -3.77 -10.69
CA SER A 519 -38.28 -5.11 -10.14
C SER A 519 -37.06 -5.76 -9.48
N VAL A 520 -35.84 -5.35 -9.86
CA VAL A 520 -34.59 -5.91 -9.33
C VAL A 520 -33.74 -4.86 -8.60
N ALA A 521 -34.17 -3.59 -8.55
CA ALA A 521 -33.41 -2.50 -7.92
C ALA A 521 -32.96 -2.82 -6.48
N ALA A 522 -33.84 -3.39 -5.65
CA ALA A 522 -33.47 -3.75 -4.27
C ALA A 522 -32.41 -4.87 -4.21
N LEU A 523 -32.50 -5.85 -5.12
CA LEU A 523 -31.52 -6.92 -5.26
C LEU A 523 -30.16 -6.38 -5.72
N LEU A 524 -30.16 -5.47 -6.70
CA LEU A 524 -28.93 -4.87 -7.21
C LEU A 524 -28.27 -3.98 -6.16
N ALA A 525 -29.07 -3.28 -5.35
CA ALA A 525 -28.54 -2.36 -4.36
C ALA A 525 -27.83 -3.05 -3.19
N ASP A 526 -28.35 -4.19 -2.74
CA ASP A 526 -27.68 -5.02 -1.73
C ASP A 526 -27.87 -6.52 -2.03
N PRO A 527 -27.03 -7.09 -2.92
CA PRO A 527 -27.09 -8.52 -3.25
C PRO A 527 -26.85 -9.42 -2.04
N ALA A 528 -26.04 -8.97 -1.07
CA ALA A 528 -25.72 -9.72 0.13
C ALA A 528 -26.92 -9.79 1.08
N ALA A 529 -27.65 -8.69 1.26
CA ALA A 529 -28.90 -8.67 2.01
C ALA A 529 -29.97 -9.56 1.36
N ALA A 530 -30.10 -9.51 0.02
CA ALA A 530 -31.02 -10.38 -0.71
C ALA A 530 -30.68 -11.87 -0.53
N ALA A 531 -29.40 -12.24 -0.57
CA ALA A 531 -28.96 -13.60 -0.27
C ALA A 531 -29.27 -14.00 1.19
N ALA A 532 -29.07 -13.09 2.15
CA ALA A 532 -29.40 -13.33 3.55
C ALA A 532 -30.92 -13.49 3.79
N ASP A 533 -31.77 -12.77 3.06
CA ASP A 533 -33.23 -12.96 3.08
C ASP A 533 -33.64 -14.36 2.62
N LEU A 534 -33.03 -14.86 1.54
CA LEU A 534 -33.28 -16.23 1.07
C LEU A 534 -32.87 -17.26 2.12
N ARG A 535 -31.72 -17.08 2.76
CA ARG A 535 -31.27 -17.95 3.86
C ARG A 535 -32.25 -17.92 5.05
N ARG A 536 -32.72 -16.74 5.46
CA ARG A 536 -33.76 -16.60 6.48
C ARG A 536 -35.06 -17.31 6.11
N ALA A 537 -35.45 -17.29 4.83
CA ALA A 537 -36.64 -18.00 4.37
C ALA A 537 -36.50 -19.53 4.43
N VAL A 538 -35.27 -20.05 4.30
CA VAL A 538 -34.92 -21.47 4.40
C VAL A 538 -34.80 -21.94 5.84
N GLU A 539 -34.43 -21.07 6.78
CA GLU A 539 -34.13 -21.44 8.18
C GLU A 539 -35.23 -22.22 8.92
N PRO A 540 -36.53 -21.96 8.71
CA PRO A 540 -37.61 -22.75 9.34
C PRO A 540 -37.64 -24.23 8.96
N PHE A 541 -37.00 -24.64 7.86
CA PHE A 541 -36.94 -26.02 7.39
C PHE A 541 -35.70 -26.76 7.89
N SER A 542 -34.77 -26.07 8.56
CA SER A 542 -33.52 -26.64 9.06
C SER A 542 -33.67 -27.00 10.54
N ASP A 543 -33.22 -28.20 10.96
CA ASP A 543 -33.17 -28.54 12.39
C ASP A 543 -32.12 -27.69 13.14
N MET A 544 -31.13 -27.16 12.41
CA MET A 544 -30.03 -26.34 12.95
C MET A 544 -30.17 -24.86 12.54
N PRO A 545 -29.75 -23.90 13.37
CA PRO A 545 -29.79 -22.48 13.01
C PRO A 545 -28.76 -22.13 11.93
N ASP A 546 -28.97 -21.01 11.23
CA ASP A 546 -27.93 -20.45 10.35
C ASP A 546 -26.82 -19.80 11.19
N LEU A 547 -25.60 -20.30 11.03
CA LEU A 547 -24.42 -19.84 11.77
C LEU A 547 -23.45 -19.02 10.90
N ALA A 548 -23.86 -18.63 9.71
CA ALA A 548 -23.08 -17.77 8.84
C ALA A 548 -22.75 -16.44 9.52
N ILE A 549 -21.54 -15.95 9.27
CA ILE A 549 -21.12 -14.64 9.78
C ILE A 549 -21.92 -13.54 9.10
N GLU A 550 -22.62 -12.74 9.90
CA GLU A 550 -23.23 -11.49 9.47
C GLU A 550 -22.18 -10.37 9.54
N PRO A 551 -21.74 -9.83 8.39
CA PRO A 551 -20.75 -8.79 8.37
C PRO A 551 -21.34 -7.49 8.93
N MET A 552 -20.56 -6.83 9.78
CA MET A 552 -20.81 -5.47 10.24
C MET A 552 -19.80 -4.53 9.60
N ASP A 553 -20.13 -3.24 9.50
CA ASP A 553 -19.16 -2.22 9.11
C ASP A 553 -17.92 -2.31 10.03
N TRP A 554 -16.73 -2.15 9.46
CA TRP A 554 -15.47 -2.33 10.20
C TRP A 554 -15.30 -1.32 11.36
N ARG A 555 -16.03 -0.19 11.35
CA ARG A 555 -16.06 0.80 12.44
C ARG A 555 -17.13 0.52 13.50
N THR A 556 -17.91 -0.55 13.33
CA THR A 556 -19.02 -0.86 14.24
C THR A 556 -18.52 -1.01 15.68
N THR A 557 -19.11 -0.21 16.57
CA THR A 557 -18.82 -0.22 18.01
C THR A 557 -19.60 -1.33 18.72
N SER A 558 -19.18 -1.69 19.95
CA SER A 558 -19.91 -2.67 20.77
C SER A 558 -21.36 -2.26 21.03
N THR A 559 -21.65 -0.96 21.19
CA THR A 559 -23.01 -0.45 21.36
C THR A 559 -23.86 -0.61 20.09
N GLN A 560 -23.29 -0.39 18.90
CA GLN A 560 -23.98 -0.64 17.63
C GLN A 560 -24.20 -2.14 17.43
N ALA A 561 -23.20 -2.99 17.72
CA ALA A 561 -23.34 -4.44 17.68
C ALA A 561 -24.42 -4.94 18.66
N ALA A 562 -24.53 -4.36 19.86
CA ALA A 562 -25.59 -4.65 20.81
C ALA A 562 -26.98 -4.35 20.23
N ARG A 563 -27.14 -3.25 19.48
CA ARG A 563 -28.40 -2.95 18.78
C ARG A 563 -28.72 -3.98 17.70
N LEU A 564 -27.72 -4.46 16.96
CA LEU A 564 -27.91 -5.53 15.97
C LEU A 564 -28.35 -6.84 16.63
N LEU A 565 -27.77 -7.20 17.79
CA LEU A 565 -28.21 -8.36 18.57
C LEU A 565 -29.65 -8.19 19.08
N SER A 566 -29.99 -7.01 19.63
CA SER A 566 -31.38 -6.72 20.06
C SER A 566 -32.35 -6.78 18.89
N GLN A 567 -31.99 -6.24 17.73
CA GLN A 567 -32.82 -6.27 16.53
C GLN A 567 -33.03 -7.72 16.06
N GLY A 568 -31.97 -8.52 15.95
CA GLY A 568 -32.11 -9.93 15.58
C GLY A 568 -32.93 -10.75 16.60
N ALA A 569 -32.87 -10.41 17.88
CA ALA A 569 -33.76 -11.02 18.88
C ALA A 569 -35.24 -10.68 18.63
N LEU A 570 -35.54 -9.42 18.30
CA LEU A 570 -36.89 -8.93 17.94
C LEU A 570 -37.40 -9.54 16.63
N ASP A 571 -36.51 -9.72 15.65
CA ASP A 571 -36.81 -10.31 14.35
C ASP A 571 -37.02 -11.84 14.43
N GLY A 572 -36.93 -12.44 15.62
CA GLY A 572 -37.17 -13.86 15.83
C GLY A 572 -36.03 -14.76 15.35
N ARG A 573 -34.82 -14.23 15.14
CA ARG A 573 -33.65 -15.01 14.71
C ARG A 573 -33.36 -16.13 15.70
N ARG A 574 -32.97 -17.32 15.22
CA ARG A 574 -32.64 -18.49 16.06
C ARG A 574 -31.26 -18.38 16.68
N ALA A 575 -30.28 -17.96 15.87
CA ALA A 575 -28.95 -17.60 16.30
C ALA A 575 -28.39 -16.41 15.50
N LEU A 576 -27.34 -15.77 16.02
CA LEU A 576 -26.61 -14.68 15.39
C LEU A 576 -25.11 -14.86 15.59
N ARG A 577 -24.34 -14.64 14.53
CA ARG A 577 -22.87 -14.58 14.59
C ARG A 577 -22.41 -13.34 13.85
N LEU A 578 -22.08 -12.29 14.59
CA LEU A 578 -21.64 -11.02 14.01
C LEU A 578 -20.12 -11.03 13.82
N ALA A 579 -19.61 -10.31 12.83
CA ALA A 579 -18.18 -9.96 12.76
C ALA A 579 -17.98 -8.66 12.00
N ARG A 580 -17.02 -7.84 12.42
CA ARG A 580 -16.60 -6.69 11.62
C ARG A 580 -15.95 -7.16 10.32
N ALA A 581 -16.32 -6.51 9.22
CA ALA A 581 -15.64 -6.65 7.95
C ALA A 581 -14.18 -6.18 8.05
N ALA A 582 -13.36 -6.62 7.11
CA ALA A 582 -11.99 -6.11 6.99
C ALA A 582 -12.03 -4.60 6.70
N PRO A 583 -11.09 -3.83 7.28
CA PRO A 583 -10.95 -2.42 6.92
C PRO A 583 -10.56 -2.27 5.43
N PRO A 584 -10.89 -1.14 4.79
CA PRO A 584 -10.40 -0.82 3.45
C PRO A 584 -8.87 -0.87 3.39
N ALA A 585 -8.33 -1.22 2.23
CA ALA A 585 -6.90 -1.22 1.98
C ALA A 585 -6.32 0.21 2.08
N GLY A 586 -5.07 0.31 2.57
CA GLY A 586 -4.34 1.57 2.68
C GLY A 586 -4.37 2.23 4.06
N PRO A 587 -3.60 3.32 4.24
CA PRO A 587 -3.54 4.06 5.49
C PRO A 587 -4.84 4.82 5.73
N LEU A 588 -5.67 4.33 6.64
CA LEU A 588 -6.93 4.99 7.04
C LEU A 588 -6.71 6.28 7.86
N LEU A 589 -5.49 6.49 8.33
CA LEU A 589 -5.09 7.63 9.14
C LEU A 589 -3.81 8.22 8.57
N SER A 590 -3.85 9.52 8.25
CA SER A 590 -2.64 10.29 7.99
C SER A 590 -1.98 10.63 9.33
N LEU A 591 -1.11 9.73 9.78
CA LEU A 591 -0.33 9.95 11.00
C LEU A 591 0.84 10.89 10.68
N PRO A 592 1.04 11.98 11.45
CA PRO A 592 2.22 12.79 11.28
C PRO A 592 3.47 11.95 11.59
N SER A 593 4.51 12.07 10.75
CA SER A 593 5.79 11.42 11.03
C SER A 593 6.27 11.86 12.42
N LEU A 594 6.55 10.92 13.31
CA LEU A 594 7.04 11.24 14.66
C LEU A 594 8.39 11.98 14.64
N ASP A 595 9.15 11.87 13.55
CA ASP A 595 10.37 12.64 13.33
C ASP A 595 10.07 14.10 12.92
N ALA A 596 8.95 14.34 12.22
CA ALA A 596 8.45 15.68 11.89
C ALA A 596 7.62 16.29 13.03
N ALA A 597 7.00 15.45 13.85
CA ALA A 597 6.21 15.80 15.02
C ALA A 597 7.01 15.71 16.32
N ARG A 598 8.32 15.96 16.26
CA ARG A 598 8.97 16.63 17.37
C ARG A 598 8.58 18.10 17.19
N PRO A 599 7.51 18.60 17.85
CA PRO A 599 7.36 20.04 17.92
C PRO A 599 8.70 20.52 18.41
N GLU A 600 9.30 21.47 17.70
CA GLU A 600 10.07 22.46 18.43
C GLU A 600 9.12 22.86 19.54
N LEU A 601 9.42 22.41 20.77
CA LEU A 601 8.89 23.02 21.97
C LEU A 601 9.33 24.46 21.80
N GLY A 602 8.47 25.22 21.13
CA GLY A 602 8.57 26.64 20.98
C GLY A 602 8.85 27.07 22.40
N ARG A 603 9.96 27.78 22.58
CA ARG A 603 10.24 28.50 23.81
C ARG A 603 8.91 29.11 24.21
N SER A 604 8.27 28.54 25.21
CA SER A 604 7.25 29.24 25.94
C SER A 604 7.93 30.54 26.32
N GLU A 605 7.36 31.66 25.89
CA GLU A 605 7.76 32.94 26.45
C GLU A 605 7.79 32.72 27.97
N PRO A 606 8.90 33.05 28.66
CA PRO A 606 9.00 32.72 30.06
C PRO A 606 7.92 33.50 30.80
N VAL A 607 6.85 32.82 31.18
CA VAL A 607 5.97 33.26 32.24
C VAL A 607 6.89 33.48 33.44
N ARG A 608 6.93 34.72 33.94
CA ARG A 608 7.70 35.09 35.13
C ARG A 608 7.25 34.21 36.31
N GLU A 609 7.96 33.11 36.52
CA GLU A 609 7.91 32.37 37.78
C GLU A 609 8.54 33.22 38.89
N ALA A 610 7.84 33.31 40.01
CA ALA A 610 8.36 33.91 41.23
C ALA A 610 9.61 33.14 41.70
N PRO A 611 10.62 33.82 42.28
CA PRO A 611 11.94 33.25 42.46
C PRO A 611 11.94 32.13 43.51
N ARG A 612 12.38 30.94 43.12
CA ARG A 612 12.85 29.88 44.04
C ARG A 612 14.38 29.80 44.02
N PRO A 613 15.00 29.44 45.17
CA PRO A 613 16.43 29.62 45.39
C PRO A 613 17.29 28.63 44.60
N ALA A 614 18.44 29.12 44.17
CA ALA A 614 19.37 28.43 43.27
C ALA A 614 20.17 27.29 43.94
N PRO A 615 20.50 26.25 43.15
CA PRO A 615 21.77 25.54 43.34
C PRO A 615 22.59 25.41 42.04
N THR A 616 23.80 25.98 42.13
CA THR A 616 25.11 25.57 41.56
C THR A 616 25.26 25.26 40.07
N GLU A 617 26.00 26.14 39.39
CA GLU A 617 26.50 26.03 38.02
C GLU A 617 27.47 24.85 37.82
N ARG A 618 27.20 24.04 36.79
CA ARG A 618 28.24 23.30 36.05
C ARG A 618 28.17 23.74 34.59
N VAL A 619 29.24 24.36 34.13
CA VAL A 619 29.43 24.90 32.78
C VAL A 619 29.60 23.75 31.79
N VAL A 620 28.67 23.62 30.83
CA VAL A 620 28.89 22.89 29.58
C VAL A 620 28.64 23.88 28.44
N LYS A 621 29.70 24.15 27.66
CA LYS A 621 29.63 24.99 26.45
C LYS A 621 28.77 24.28 25.40
N ARG A 622 27.60 24.83 25.10
CA ARG A 622 26.75 24.43 23.97
C ARG A 622 27.16 25.25 22.74
N VAL A 623 27.64 24.57 21.71
CA VAL A 623 27.87 25.13 20.37
C VAL A 623 26.49 25.52 19.80
N VAL A 624 26.39 26.76 19.33
CA VAL A 624 25.19 27.32 18.70
C VAL A 624 25.42 27.29 17.20
N GLU A 625 24.76 26.38 16.49
CA GLU A 625 24.61 26.47 15.04
C GLU A 625 23.61 27.57 14.72
N ARG A 626 24.09 28.59 14.01
CA ARG A 626 23.27 29.60 13.33
C ARG A 626 23.13 29.15 11.88
N GLU A 627 21.90 29.11 11.38
CA GLU A 627 21.61 28.98 9.96
C GLU A 627 22.34 30.10 9.19
N ARG A 628 23.25 29.71 8.29
CA ARG A 628 24.02 30.63 7.45
C ARG A 628 23.28 30.86 6.14
N ALA A 629 22.73 32.06 5.98
CA ALA A 629 22.22 32.53 4.69
C ALA A 629 23.37 32.72 3.69
N ARG A 630 23.11 32.44 2.40
CA ARG A 630 24.09 32.56 1.30
C ARG A 630 24.66 33.99 1.24
N ARG A 631 26.00 34.11 1.35
CA ARG A 631 26.72 35.38 1.23
C ARG A 631 26.94 35.72 -0.25
N LYS A 632 26.21 36.72 -0.77
CA LYS A 632 26.37 37.22 -2.16
C LYS A 632 27.76 37.81 -2.37
N LEU A 633 28.37 37.51 -3.52
CA LEU A 633 29.63 38.10 -3.95
C LEU A 633 29.42 39.49 -4.57
N PRO A 634 30.44 40.38 -4.51
CA PRO A 634 30.42 41.68 -5.18
C PRO A 634 30.48 41.54 -6.71
N ASP A 635 29.82 42.45 -7.43
CA ASP A 635 29.73 42.45 -8.90
C ASP A 635 31.11 42.56 -9.59
N ARG A 636 32.07 43.23 -8.93
CA ARG A 636 33.48 43.27 -9.34
C ARG A 636 34.35 42.65 -8.26
N ARG A 637 35.00 41.52 -8.58
CA ARG A 637 35.74 40.69 -7.63
C ARG A 637 37.24 40.64 -7.93
N LYS A 638 38.03 40.44 -6.89
CA LYS A 638 39.46 40.14 -6.99
C LYS A 638 39.66 38.64 -7.18
N GLY A 639 40.83 38.25 -7.67
CA GLY A 639 41.14 36.85 -7.91
C GLY A 639 42.47 36.70 -8.64
N TYR A 640 42.85 35.47 -8.93
CA TYR A 640 43.98 35.17 -9.80
C TYR A 640 43.61 34.08 -10.79
N ILE A 641 44.44 33.98 -11.82
CA ILE A 641 44.35 32.93 -12.82
C ILE A 641 45.67 32.18 -12.81
N GLN A 642 45.65 30.90 -12.46
CA GLN A 642 46.83 30.05 -12.50
C GLN A 642 46.68 29.02 -13.61
N LYS A 643 47.67 28.99 -14.49
CA LYS A 643 47.79 27.99 -15.53
C LYS A 643 48.80 26.93 -15.09
N ALA A 644 48.40 25.67 -15.11
CA ALA A 644 49.30 24.55 -14.86
C ALA A 644 49.01 23.40 -15.83
N ALA A 645 49.90 22.41 -15.87
CA ALA A 645 49.64 21.14 -16.50
C ALA A 645 49.94 19.98 -15.55
N VAL A 646 48.95 19.11 -15.34
CA VAL A 646 49.01 17.93 -14.46
C VAL A 646 48.97 16.69 -15.34
N GLY A 647 50.00 15.85 -15.31
CA GLY A 647 50.04 14.62 -16.11
C GLY A 647 49.97 14.87 -17.64
N GLY A 648 50.34 16.07 -18.10
CA GLY A 648 50.25 16.48 -19.52
C GLY A 648 48.99 17.26 -19.90
N HIS A 649 47.99 17.35 -19.01
CA HIS A 649 46.71 18.02 -19.26
C HIS A 649 46.73 19.45 -18.70
N LYS A 650 46.35 20.44 -19.52
CA LYS A 650 46.38 21.86 -19.14
C LYS A 650 45.13 22.22 -18.35
N VAL A 651 45.32 22.77 -17.15
CA VAL A 651 44.28 23.29 -16.26
C VAL A 651 44.49 24.78 -16.04
N TYR A 652 43.39 25.52 -16.00
CA TYR A 652 43.31 26.93 -15.66
C TYR A 652 42.36 27.05 -14.47
N ILE A 653 42.87 27.53 -13.35
CA ILE A 653 42.04 27.86 -12.19
C ILE A 653 41.85 29.37 -12.13
N HIS A 654 40.61 29.80 -12.01
CA HIS A 654 40.22 31.19 -11.80
C HIS A 654 39.57 31.29 -10.43
N THR A 655 40.05 32.20 -9.58
CA THR A 655 39.46 32.42 -8.25
C THR A 655 38.66 33.72 -8.21
N GLY A 656 37.62 33.75 -7.38
CA GLY A 656 36.88 34.96 -7.02
C GLY A 656 36.89 35.15 -5.51
N GLU A 657 37.34 36.32 -5.06
CA GLU A 657 37.48 36.68 -3.65
C GLU A 657 36.40 37.68 -3.22
N TYR A 658 36.01 37.58 -1.94
CA TYR A 658 35.26 38.61 -1.23
C TYR A 658 36.14 39.85 -0.94
N GLU A 659 35.54 40.96 -0.49
CA GLU A 659 36.28 42.19 -0.18
C GLU A 659 37.31 42.04 0.95
N ASP A 660 37.10 41.06 1.83
CA ASP A 660 37.97 40.67 2.94
C ASP A 660 39.12 39.73 2.54
N GLY A 661 39.16 39.29 1.29
CA GLY A 661 40.19 38.37 0.77
C GLY A 661 39.90 36.89 0.99
N GLU A 662 38.72 36.53 1.51
CA GLU A 662 38.27 35.13 1.56
C GLU A 662 37.87 34.63 0.17
N LEU A 663 38.11 33.35 -0.11
CA LEU A 663 37.74 32.71 -1.37
C LEU A 663 36.23 32.46 -1.42
N GLY A 664 35.55 33.00 -2.42
CA GLY A 664 34.10 32.85 -2.59
C GLY A 664 33.67 32.00 -3.79
N GLU A 665 34.51 31.89 -4.81
CA GLU A 665 34.24 31.01 -5.97
C GLU A 665 35.51 30.57 -6.68
N ILE A 666 35.41 29.45 -7.39
CA ILE A 666 36.45 28.91 -8.26
C ILE A 666 35.85 28.52 -9.61
N PHE A 667 36.61 28.69 -10.69
CA PHE A 667 36.31 28.12 -12.01
C PHE A 667 37.50 27.31 -12.50
N ILE A 668 37.19 26.23 -13.20
CA ILE A 668 38.17 25.28 -13.72
C ILE A 668 37.97 25.17 -15.22
N ASP A 669 38.95 25.64 -15.98
CA ASP A 669 38.97 25.55 -17.43
C ASP A 669 40.03 24.56 -17.91
N MET A 670 39.63 23.70 -18.84
CA MET A 670 40.49 22.69 -19.45
C MET A 670 40.36 22.70 -20.97
N HIS A 671 41.49 22.45 -21.64
CA HIS A 671 41.57 22.36 -23.10
C HIS A 671 42.01 20.95 -23.54
N LYS A 672 41.24 20.35 -24.46
CA LYS A 672 41.45 19.04 -25.09
C LYS A 672 40.99 17.79 -24.31
N GLU A 673 40.15 17.96 -23.29
CA GLU A 673 39.41 16.86 -22.66
C GLU A 673 38.04 16.66 -23.31
N GLY A 674 37.48 15.44 -23.21
CA GLY A 674 36.12 15.15 -23.69
C GLY A 674 35.05 16.03 -23.05
N ALA A 675 33.96 16.29 -23.78
CA ALA A 675 32.87 17.19 -23.33
C ALA A 675 32.29 16.79 -21.97
N ALA A 676 32.16 15.49 -21.70
CA ALA A 676 31.67 14.97 -20.42
C ALA A 676 32.57 15.35 -19.23
N PHE A 677 33.89 15.25 -19.39
CA PHE A 677 34.84 15.59 -18.33
C PHE A 677 34.89 17.12 -18.09
N ARG A 678 34.81 17.92 -19.16
CA ARG A 678 34.72 19.39 -19.04
C ARG A 678 33.45 19.83 -18.30
N SER A 679 32.29 19.25 -18.63
CA SER A 679 31.03 19.55 -17.95
C SER A 679 31.05 19.14 -16.48
N LEU A 680 31.64 17.98 -16.16
CA LEU A 680 31.80 17.52 -14.78
C LEU A 680 32.67 18.48 -13.96
N MET A 681 33.82 18.92 -14.49
CA MET A 681 34.70 19.88 -13.81
C MET A 681 34.03 21.25 -13.63
N ASN A 682 33.23 21.69 -14.60
CA ASN A 682 32.46 22.92 -14.47
C ASN A 682 31.37 22.83 -13.39
N ASN A 683 30.61 21.73 -13.35
CA ASN A 683 29.59 21.51 -12.32
C ASN A 683 30.21 21.35 -10.93
N PHE A 684 31.37 20.70 -10.85
CA PHE A 684 32.13 20.59 -9.61
C PHE A 684 32.58 21.97 -9.09
N ALA A 685 33.14 22.82 -9.96
CA ALA A 685 33.54 24.18 -9.60
C ALA A 685 32.36 25.02 -9.09
N ILE A 686 31.17 24.87 -9.70
CA ILE A 686 29.92 25.51 -9.25
C ILE A 686 29.52 25.03 -7.84
N ALA A 687 29.55 23.71 -7.59
CA ALA A 687 29.18 23.14 -6.30
C ALA A 687 30.07 23.65 -5.16
N ILE A 688 31.40 23.69 -5.37
CA ILE A 688 32.34 24.23 -4.38
C ILE A 688 32.11 25.73 -4.14
N SER A 689 31.86 26.49 -5.21
CA SER A 689 31.57 27.92 -5.10
C SER A 689 30.28 28.19 -4.30
N ILE A 690 29.24 27.37 -4.49
CA ILE A 690 28.02 27.45 -3.67
C ILE A 690 28.34 27.10 -2.22
N GLY A 691 29.09 26.02 -1.97
CA GLY A 691 29.48 25.62 -0.62
C GLY A 691 30.23 26.72 0.16
N LEU A 692 31.20 27.37 -0.49
CA LEU A 692 31.92 28.52 0.08
C LEU A 692 30.96 29.69 0.39
N GLN A 693 29.99 29.95 -0.49
CA GLN A 693 28.98 31.01 -0.30
C GLN A 693 27.99 30.75 0.82
N TYR A 694 27.69 29.48 1.14
CA TYR A 694 26.90 29.09 2.32
C TYR A 694 27.75 28.97 3.59
N GLY A 695 29.04 29.31 3.49
CA GLY A 695 29.93 29.46 4.64
C GLY A 695 30.59 28.17 5.08
N VAL A 696 30.72 27.18 4.21
CA VAL A 696 31.63 26.04 4.42
C VAL A 696 33.07 26.57 4.36
N PRO A 697 33.90 26.38 5.39
CA PRO A 697 35.28 26.87 5.38
C PRO A 697 36.12 26.13 4.33
N LEU A 698 37.03 26.86 3.67
CA LEU A 698 37.90 26.29 2.62
C LEU A 698 38.73 25.10 3.13
N ASP A 699 39.12 25.09 4.40
CA ASP A 699 39.93 24.02 5.00
C ASP A 699 39.26 22.64 4.92
N GLU A 700 37.94 22.57 5.14
CA GLU A 700 37.16 21.32 5.03
C GLU A 700 37.18 20.77 3.60
N PHE A 701 37.12 21.65 2.59
CA PHE A 701 37.25 21.23 1.20
C PHE A 701 38.68 20.80 0.86
N VAL A 702 39.70 21.47 1.42
CA VAL A 702 41.09 21.06 1.23
C VAL A 702 41.31 19.66 1.81
N ASP A 703 40.89 19.41 3.06
CA ASP A 703 41.04 18.11 3.70
C ASP A 703 40.25 16.99 3.00
N ALA A 704 39.07 17.30 2.44
CA ALA A 704 38.26 16.32 1.72
C ALA A 704 38.84 15.91 0.36
N PHE A 705 39.49 16.83 -0.37
CA PHE A 705 39.86 16.60 -1.78
C PHE A 705 41.37 16.42 -2.04
N VAL A 706 42.23 16.76 -1.08
CA VAL A 706 43.66 16.43 -1.16
C VAL A 706 43.83 14.90 -1.05
N PHE A 707 44.82 14.35 -1.77
CA PHE A 707 45.12 12.91 -1.92
C PHE A 707 44.07 12.07 -2.64
N THR A 708 43.03 12.70 -3.22
CA THR A 708 42.13 12.01 -4.14
C THR A 708 42.91 11.53 -5.38
N ARG A 709 42.62 10.29 -5.83
CA ARG A 709 43.36 9.62 -6.90
C ARG A 709 42.44 9.33 -8.08
N PHE A 710 42.67 9.98 -9.21
CA PHE A 710 42.07 9.66 -10.51
C PHE A 710 42.90 10.30 -11.63
N GLU A 711 42.83 9.74 -12.83
CA GLU A 711 43.53 10.27 -14.01
C GLU A 711 42.80 11.51 -14.55
N PRO A 712 43.50 12.62 -14.90
CA PRO A 712 44.95 12.75 -15.02
C PRO A 712 45.71 12.97 -13.72
N ALA A 713 46.78 12.19 -13.51
CA ALA A 713 47.69 12.28 -12.38
C ALA A 713 49.15 12.33 -12.86
N GLY A 714 50.04 12.97 -12.10
CA GLY A 714 51.47 12.96 -12.40
C GLY A 714 52.19 14.27 -12.12
N ARG A 715 53.29 14.50 -12.85
CA ARG A 715 54.13 15.69 -12.67
C ARG A 715 53.36 16.94 -13.05
N VAL A 716 53.46 17.96 -12.20
CA VAL A 716 52.86 19.28 -12.39
C VAL A 716 53.90 20.22 -12.97
N THR A 717 53.53 20.99 -13.99
CA THR A 717 54.36 22.03 -14.59
C THR A 717 53.60 23.34 -14.66
N GLY A 718 54.29 24.47 -14.46
CA GLY A 718 53.68 25.80 -14.41
C GLY A 718 53.24 26.27 -13.02
N ASN A 719 53.58 25.53 -11.95
CA ASN A 719 53.43 25.97 -10.56
C ASN A 719 54.77 25.80 -9.83
N ASP A 720 55.17 26.81 -9.06
CA ASP A 720 56.46 26.85 -8.37
C ASP A 720 56.48 26.02 -7.08
N SER A 721 55.33 25.83 -6.42
CA SER A 721 55.22 25.16 -5.11
C SER A 721 54.80 23.69 -5.21
N ILE A 722 53.93 23.34 -6.16
CA ILE A 722 53.39 21.98 -6.31
C ILE A 722 53.97 21.34 -7.58
N LYS A 723 54.89 20.39 -7.41
CA LYS A 723 55.62 19.73 -8.52
C LYS A 723 55.02 18.39 -8.98
N SER A 724 54.10 17.81 -8.21
CA SER A 724 53.38 16.56 -8.54
C SER A 724 52.06 16.48 -7.79
N ALA A 725 51.03 15.87 -8.40
CA ALA A 725 49.72 15.66 -7.80
C ALA A 725 49.13 14.30 -8.23
N THR A 726 48.27 13.72 -7.39
CA THR A 726 47.61 12.42 -7.63
C THR A 726 46.29 12.51 -8.39
N SER A 727 45.81 13.73 -8.64
CA SER A 727 44.71 14.08 -9.53
C SER A 727 44.69 15.59 -9.82
N ILE A 728 43.82 16.03 -10.73
CA ILE A 728 43.60 17.46 -10.99
C ILE A 728 42.95 18.17 -9.78
N LEU A 729 42.03 17.50 -9.08
CA LEU A 729 41.40 18.06 -7.89
C LEU A 729 42.39 18.14 -6.72
N ASP A 730 43.23 17.11 -6.54
CA ASP A 730 44.34 17.12 -5.57
C ASP A 730 45.29 18.30 -5.85
N TYR A 731 45.63 18.58 -7.11
CA TYR A 731 46.41 19.76 -7.46
C TYR A 731 45.71 21.08 -7.10
N ILE A 732 44.43 21.23 -7.47
CA ILE A 732 43.66 22.46 -7.24
C ILE A 732 43.54 22.79 -5.76
N PHE A 733 43.14 21.82 -4.93
CA PHE A 733 42.95 22.06 -3.50
C PHE A 733 44.26 22.21 -2.73
N ARG A 734 45.36 21.59 -3.18
CA ARG A 734 46.69 21.95 -2.66
C ARG A 734 47.07 23.38 -3.00
N GLU A 735 46.81 23.86 -4.22
CA GLU A 735 47.15 25.25 -4.60
C GLU A 735 46.30 26.26 -3.83
N LEU A 736 45.01 25.97 -3.62
CA LEU A 736 44.13 26.81 -2.81
C LEU A 736 44.55 26.79 -1.33
N GLY A 737 44.93 25.63 -0.79
CA GLY A 737 45.44 25.50 0.58
C GLY A 737 46.75 26.27 0.80
N VAL A 738 47.70 26.18 -0.15
CA VAL A 738 48.96 26.93 -0.09
C VAL A 738 48.72 28.44 -0.25
N SER A 739 47.80 28.85 -1.12
CA SER A 739 47.61 30.27 -1.45
C SER A 739 46.70 31.04 -0.49
N TYR A 740 45.74 30.39 0.18
CA TYR A 740 44.76 31.05 1.05
C TYR A 740 44.86 30.67 2.53
N LEU A 741 45.36 29.47 2.85
CA LEU A 741 45.45 28.92 4.21
C LEU A 741 46.88 28.82 4.75
N ASP A 742 47.89 29.26 3.98
CA ASP A 742 49.32 29.19 4.33
C ASP A 742 49.82 27.76 4.72
N ARG A 743 49.16 26.72 4.18
CA ARG A 743 49.47 25.30 4.43
C ARG A 743 50.66 24.81 3.60
N HIS A 744 51.85 25.27 3.96
CA HIS A 744 53.10 24.94 3.25
C HIS A 744 53.47 23.44 3.28
N GLU A 745 52.90 22.65 4.19
CA GLU A 745 53.06 21.18 4.22
C GLU A 745 52.49 20.48 2.98
N LEU A 746 51.60 21.13 2.24
CA LEU A 746 51.03 20.63 0.99
C LEU A 746 51.93 20.91 -0.23
N ALA A 747 52.95 21.77 -0.07
CA ALA A 747 53.94 22.05 -1.10
C ALA A 747 55.02 20.95 -1.11
N ASN A 748 55.35 20.47 -2.31
CA ASN A 748 56.34 19.41 -2.52
C ASN A 748 57.68 19.97 -3.04
N ALA A 749 57.92 21.27 -2.82
CA ALA A 749 59.15 21.97 -3.20
C ALA A 749 59.82 22.54 -1.93
N GLU A 750 61.13 22.35 -1.81
CA GLU A 750 61.91 22.99 -0.75
C GLU A 750 61.92 24.51 -0.96
N THR A 751 61.43 25.27 0.02
CA THR A 751 61.51 26.73 0.04
C THR A 751 62.90 27.13 0.52
N GLU A 752 63.76 27.62 -0.38
CA GLU A 752 64.94 28.40 0.04
C GLU A 752 64.45 29.68 0.72
N ALA A 753 64.55 29.73 2.04
CA ALA A 753 64.27 30.92 2.83
C ALA A 753 65.28 32.02 2.47
N GLN A 754 64.90 32.93 1.56
CA GLN A 754 65.53 34.24 1.47
C GLN A 754 65.00 35.09 2.61
N ASN A 755 65.68 35.03 3.77
CA ASN A 755 65.51 35.99 4.86
C ASN A 755 65.84 37.40 4.32
N PRO A 756 64.89 38.36 4.28
CA PRO A 756 65.20 39.76 4.08
C PRO A 756 65.41 40.39 5.45
N ASP A 757 66.46 39.94 6.16
CA ASP A 757 66.83 40.42 7.51
C ASP A 757 68.28 40.94 7.52
N ASP A 758 68.67 41.62 6.44
CA ASP A 758 69.92 42.38 6.36
C ASP A 758 69.72 43.63 5.51
N LEU A 759 69.22 44.71 6.14
CA LEU A 759 69.49 46.11 5.80
C LEU A 759 68.70 47.07 6.73
N GLY A 760 69.40 47.65 7.70
CA GLY A 760 69.22 49.04 8.15
C GLY A 760 68.02 49.39 9.03
N ASP A 761 68.26 49.47 10.34
CA ASP A 761 67.37 49.99 11.37
C ASP A 761 67.02 51.48 11.13
N GLY A 762 65.75 51.77 10.82
CA GLY A 762 65.24 53.13 10.58
C GLY A 762 63.77 53.24 11.01
N LYS A 763 63.52 53.97 12.10
CA LYS A 763 62.17 54.25 12.64
C LYS A 763 61.27 54.92 11.58
N PRO A 764 60.02 54.46 11.37
CA PRO A 764 59.06 55.19 10.57
C PRO A 764 58.17 56.09 11.44
N ASP A 765 58.09 57.36 11.04
CA ASP A 765 57.14 58.34 11.57
C ASP A 765 55.69 58.02 11.13
N ALA A 766 54.75 58.38 12.00
CA ALA A 766 53.34 58.13 11.84
C ALA A 766 52.70 59.02 10.76
N HIS A 767 52.54 58.48 9.54
CA HIS A 767 51.60 58.99 8.54
C HIS A 767 50.76 57.85 7.96
N THR A 768 49.48 58.16 7.73
CA THR A 768 48.39 57.27 7.35
C THR A 768 48.68 56.49 6.05
N ALA A 769 49.19 55.26 6.19
CA ALA A 769 49.38 54.33 5.09
C ALA A 769 48.10 53.52 4.86
N VAL A 770 47.60 53.47 3.63
CA VAL A 770 46.56 52.52 3.23
C VAL A 770 47.27 51.21 2.86
N PRO A 771 46.91 50.05 3.44
CA PRO A 771 47.57 48.80 3.13
C PRO A 771 47.41 48.41 1.65
N ALA A 772 48.50 48.05 0.98
CA ALA A 772 48.51 47.56 -0.42
C ALA A 772 47.64 46.30 -0.62
N ALA A 773 47.32 45.58 0.47
CA ALA A 773 46.36 44.47 0.50
C ALA A 773 44.95 44.83 -0.02
N ARG A 774 44.59 46.12 -0.07
CA ARG A 774 43.30 46.54 -0.63
C ARG A 774 43.26 46.50 -2.16
N PHE A 775 44.40 46.38 -2.85
CA PHE A 775 44.49 46.46 -4.31
C PHE A 775 45.00 45.19 -5.02
N ILE A 776 45.51 44.19 -4.28
CA ILE A 776 46.03 42.92 -4.82
C ILE A 776 45.26 41.75 -4.19
N SER A 777 44.99 40.68 -4.94
CA SER A 777 44.31 39.48 -4.43
C SER A 777 45.18 38.68 -3.47
N LYS A 778 44.58 38.15 -2.39
CA LYS A 778 45.31 37.41 -1.34
C LYS A 778 45.93 36.14 -1.91
N GLY A 779 45.20 35.43 -2.78
CA GLY A 779 45.68 34.23 -3.42
C GLY A 779 46.83 34.47 -4.41
N PHE A 780 46.86 35.62 -5.10
CA PHE A 780 47.97 35.96 -6.01
C PHE A 780 49.27 36.25 -5.27
N ALA A 781 49.17 36.90 -4.10
CA ALA A 781 50.32 37.22 -3.26
C ALA A 781 50.76 36.03 -2.37
N ARG A 782 50.06 34.88 -2.42
CA ARG A 782 50.31 33.68 -1.58
C ARG A 782 50.53 34.02 -0.11
N GLY A 783 49.63 34.84 0.45
CA GLY A 783 49.72 35.30 1.83
C GLY A 783 50.84 36.32 2.14
N SER A 784 51.79 36.54 1.23
CA SER A 784 52.93 37.44 1.41
C SER A 784 52.75 38.76 0.66
N ALA A 785 51.99 39.70 1.23
CA ALA A 785 52.05 41.08 0.78
C ALA A 785 53.30 41.76 1.40
N PRO A 786 54.30 42.22 0.62
CA PRO A 786 55.40 42.98 1.21
C PRO A 786 54.87 44.32 1.72
N ASP A 787 55.15 44.64 2.98
CA ASP A 787 54.77 45.89 3.67
C ASP A 787 55.36 47.18 3.03
N ASN A 788 56.16 47.03 1.97
CA ASN A 788 56.98 48.06 1.35
C ASN A 788 56.37 48.63 0.05
N LEU A 789 55.14 48.24 -0.34
CA LEU A 789 54.47 48.80 -1.52
C LEU A 789 53.70 50.09 -1.16
N VAL A 790 54.35 51.24 -1.36
CA VAL A 790 53.77 52.57 -1.18
C VAL A 790 53.17 53.07 -2.50
N VAL A 791 51.85 53.27 -2.54
CA VAL A 791 51.19 54.00 -3.64
C VAL A 791 51.38 55.50 -3.40
N LEU A 792 52.21 56.15 -4.21
CA LEU A 792 52.36 57.61 -4.20
C LEU A 792 51.08 58.28 -4.72
N PRO A 793 50.42 59.19 -3.97
CA PRO A 793 49.23 59.86 -4.43
C PRO A 793 49.62 61.02 -5.35
N PHE A 794 49.33 60.91 -6.66
CA PHE A 794 49.31 62.08 -7.53
C PHE A 794 47.92 62.74 -7.49
N GLY A 795 47.85 63.91 -6.86
CA GLY A 795 46.88 64.96 -7.18
C GLY A 795 45.52 64.93 -6.44
N LYS A 796 45.48 65.49 -5.22
CA LYS A 796 44.24 66.03 -4.63
C LYS A 796 43.90 67.38 -5.28
N LYS A 797 42.67 67.54 -5.78
CA LYS A 797 41.97 68.84 -5.77
C LYS A 797 40.59 68.58 -5.16
N GLY A 798 40.35 69.16 -3.99
CA GLY A 798 39.24 68.81 -3.10
C GLY A 798 37.88 69.27 -3.59
N GLU A 799 36.88 68.42 -3.35
CA GLU A 799 35.46 68.76 -3.42
C GLU A 799 34.95 69.27 -2.07
N PRO A 800 34.05 70.26 -2.05
CA PRO A 800 33.39 70.75 -0.85
C PRO A 800 32.15 69.91 -0.50
N GLU A 801 31.79 69.88 0.78
CA GLU A 801 30.52 69.34 1.30
C GLU A 801 29.30 69.99 0.64
N ALA A 802 28.30 69.21 0.22
CA ALA A 802 26.99 69.74 -0.17
C ALA A 802 25.82 68.79 0.18
N ARG A 803 25.12 69.19 1.25
CA ARG A 803 23.68 69.30 1.52
C ARG A 803 22.62 68.56 0.68
N ALA A 804 21.57 68.22 1.45
CA ALA A 804 20.25 67.70 1.08
C ALA A 804 19.58 68.33 -0.16
N ALA A 805 18.89 67.47 -0.89
CA ALA A 805 18.16 67.74 -2.12
C ALA A 805 16.83 68.50 -1.92
N THR A 806 16.49 69.35 -2.89
CA THR A 806 15.12 69.83 -3.16
C THR A 806 14.72 69.49 -4.60
N ASN A 807 13.50 68.98 -4.75
CA ASN A 807 12.86 68.50 -5.98
C ASN A 807 12.63 69.59 -7.04
N SER A 808 12.84 69.27 -8.32
CA SER A 808 12.18 69.91 -9.46
C SER A 808 11.81 68.86 -10.51
N GLU A 809 10.54 68.84 -10.94
CA GLU A 809 9.97 67.89 -11.91
C GLU A 809 10.71 67.91 -13.26
N ALA A 810 11.11 66.73 -13.74
CA ALA A 810 11.85 66.56 -14.99
C ALA A 810 10.89 66.50 -16.19
N VAL A 811 11.07 67.38 -17.17
CA VAL A 811 10.31 67.38 -18.44
C VAL A 811 11.06 66.53 -19.48
N ALA A 812 10.38 65.55 -20.07
CA ALA A 812 10.96 64.69 -21.10
C ALA A 812 11.22 65.43 -22.42
N CYS A 813 12.33 65.13 -23.08
CA CYS A 813 12.65 65.65 -24.41
C CYS A 813 11.67 65.12 -25.46
N PRO A 814 10.96 65.97 -26.22
CA PRO A 814 10.00 65.52 -27.23
C PRO A 814 10.63 64.86 -28.46
N ALA A 815 11.96 64.92 -28.64
CA ALA A 815 12.66 64.31 -29.77
C ALA A 815 13.13 62.87 -29.50
N CYS A 816 13.53 62.55 -28.26
CA CYS A 816 14.08 61.23 -27.91
C CYS A 816 13.48 60.60 -26.64
N GLY A 817 12.58 61.31 -25.94
CA GLY A 817 11.89 60.81 -24.74
C GLY A 817 12.72 60.83 -23.46
N ASP A 818 13.99 61.26 -23.50
CA ASP A 818 14.88 61.27 -22.33
C ASP A 818 14.67 62.52 -21.46
N PHE A 819 14.80 62.37 -20.13
CA PHE A 819 14.51 63.40 -19.13
C PHE A 819 15.70 64.33 -18.84
N SER A 820 16.78 64.19 -19.60
CA SER A 820 18.02 64.96 -19.57
C SER A 820 17.93 66.28 -20.36
N LEU A 821 16.74 66.89 -20.43
CA LEU A 821 16.53 68.19 -21.06
C LEU A 821 16.97 69.31 -20.10
N GLN A 822 18.00 70.06 -20.47
CA GLN A 822 18.55 71.13 -19.64
C GLN A 822 18.35 72.49 -20.30
N GLN A 823 17.93 73.48 -19.52
CA GLN A 823 17.79 74.85 -20.00
C GLN A 823 19.16 75.53 -20.01
N ARG A 824 19.73 75.72 -21.20
CA ARG A 824 21.00 76.44 -21.38
C ARG A 824 20.69 77.82 -21.95
N GLY A 825 20.34 78.75 -21.05
CA GLY A 825 19.93 80.11 -21.41
C GLY A 825 18.45 80.19 -21.82
N ALA A 826 18.15 80.88 -22.93
CA ALA A 826 16.78 81.01 -23.44
C ALA A 826 16.29 79.79 -24.27
N ALA A 827 17.16 78.80 -24.49
CA ALA A 827 16.86 77.60 -25.27
C ALA A 827 17.04 76.33 -24.43
N TRP A 828 16.19 75.34 -24.69
CA TRP A 828 16.27 74.02 -24.08
C TRP A 828 17.05 73.08 -25.00
N VAL A 829 18.01 72.36 -24.43
CA VAL A 829 18.86 71.42 -25.20
C VAL A 829 18.90 70.09 -24.46
N CYS A 830 18.68 69.00 -25.19
CA CYS A 830 18.82 67.65 -24.66
C CYS A 830 20.28 67.22 -24.67
N ASP A 831 20.82 66.82 -23.53
CA ASP A 831 22.21 66.39 -23.42
C ASP A 831 22.46 65.00 -24.04
N THR A 832 21.41 64.19 -24.24
CA THR A 832 21.53 62.86 -24.83
C THR A 832 21.48 62.86 -26.36
N CYS A 833 20.56 63.60 -26.97
CA CYS A 833 20.40 63.61 -28.44
C CYS A 833 20.85 64.91 -29.12
N GLY A 834 21.19 65.96 -28.35
CA GLY A 834 21.61 67.26 -28.87
C GLY A 834 20.50 68.09 -29.51
N ALA A 835 19.25 67.62 -29.51
CA ALA A 835 18.12 68.36 -30.06
C ALA A 835 17.81 69.60 -29.19
N ALA A 836 17.55 70.72 -29.86
CA ALA A 836 17.17 72.00 -29.23
C ALA A 836 15.70 72.35 -29.55
N PRO A 837 14.71 71.69 -28.92
CA PRO A 837 13.30 71.96 -29.19
C PRO A 837 12.91 73.34 -28.67
N ALA A 838 12.28 74.15 -29.53
CA ALA A 838 11.72 75.44 -29.13
C ALA A 838 10.44 75.22 -28.31
N LEU A 839 10.56 75.19 -26.99
CA LEU A 839 9.42 75.19 -26.07
C LEU A 839 8.79 76.59 -26.08
N LYS A 840 7.65 76.74 -26.78
CA LYS A 840 6.83 77.95 -26.68
C LYS A 840 6.31 78.04 -25.25
N GLY A 841 6.72 79.09 -24.53
CA GLY A 841 6.23 79.37 -23.18
C GLY A 841 4.70 79.49 -23.17
N GLY A 842 4.05 78.58 -22.43
CA GLY A 842 2.67 78.73 -21.99
C GLY A 842 2.67 79.49 -20.68
N ASP A 843 2.22 80.73 -20.75
CA ASP A 843 1.83 81.56 -19.61
C ASP A 843 0.73 80.87 -18.79
N GLN A 844 0.81 81.10 -17.48
CA GLN A 844 -0.22 81.08 -16.43
C GLN A 844 -1.66 80.70 -16.83
N GLY A 845 -2.21 79.71 -16.11
CA GLY A 845 -3.64 79.37 -16.04
C GLY A 845 -3.90 78.28 -15.03
#